data_AF-A0AAW2D726-F1
#
_entry.id   AF-A0AAW2D726-F1
#
_cell.length_a   1.000
_cell.length_b   1.000
_cell.length_c   1.000
_cell.angle_alpha   90.00
_cell.angle_beta   90.00
_cell.angle_gamma   90.00
#
_symmetry.space_group_name_H-M   'P 1'
#
loop_
_entity.id
_entity.type
_entity.pdbx_description
1 polymer ?
#
loop_
_entity_poly.entity_id
_entity_poly.type
_entity_poly.pdbx_seq_one_letter_code
_entity_poly.pdbx_strand_id
1 'polypeptide(L)'
;MPGTAYNFSVSRLKKIDPILKTQHTMSQKPLSPQDWESLIEDFQHGGSRRYKWSSIPSLLDLALSSILKKDFPLKIHLIIFLEEFSDNFLDFDEHFLERLIDTLKIIIQSPTDNLHITLSLKDQMLVSTTSIFISSTHQFNIIIIESLVEFLLILINRPNHGPDRQTRGVACECLRELERSYPCLLSDIAGHLWSLCQNERTHVTQSYMLLFTWVIHNIVVHNVNVSILNTSVPLVPFNVPQSLLLSDVCSSNSNSNGTNNYNYKELRRAMAFLLESPQILTACGMVEFMAMIIPIAVALELQASLLKVQFFGMVYSHDPMLFHVVLKLYLSFFDAFDGQEGEIARRLMLISKEAQSFLVFRLLALHWLLGLNQLVLSGKGDKKKKPMAFDLMGLSFYPNVFDPLALKALKLDLLALCMESLKSKSDSEMGDSVEKVFEDGIVSVSAYKWLPPRSTETAVAFRAFHKFLIGGSSHFDTDPSTTTTIMESTIFHSLQGMLLDMMLECQKLVPVIVAFVDRLLGCQKHCWLGERLLQTFDENFLPKVVMDYKLASCFPLFDRIAENDTIPPSRLLELLIKFMVFLVEKHGPDTGLKSWSKGSKVLGVCRTMLMHHHSSRLFLRLSRLLAFTCLYFPDLEVRDNARYDY
;
A
#
# COMPACT_ATOMS: atom_id res chain seq x y z
N MET A 1 65.96 34.72 18.81
CA MET A 1 66.29 36.13 19.11
C MET A 1 65.10 37.01 18.70
N PRO A 2 64.84 38.11 19.43
CA PRO A 2 63.51 38.48 19.92
C PRO A 2 62.78 39.48 19.01
N GLY A 3 61.48 39.63 19.25
CA GLY A 3 60.63 40.63 18.60
C GLY A 3 59.34 40.87 19.39
N THR A 4 59.50 41.34 20.62
CA THR A 4 58.44 41.92 21.45
C THR A 4 57.95 43.25 20.87
N ALA A 5 56.63 43.47 20.91
CA ALA A 5 55.95 44.59 21.58
C ALA A 5 54.80 45.15 20.74
N TYR A 6 53.59 45.10 21.31
CA TYR A 6 52.78 46.31 21.49
C TYR A 6 51.82 46.08 22.67
N ASN A 7 52.16 46.72 23.79
CA ASN A 7 51.23 46.98 24.88
C ASN A 7 50.41 48.22 24.51
N PHE A 8 49.08 48.16 24.66
CA PHE A 8 48.29 49.32 25.05
C PHE A 8 47.27 48.92 26.10
N SER A 9 47.21 49.78 27.11
CA SER A 9 46.67 49.60 28.44
C SER A 9 45.16 49.87 28.51
N VAL A 10 44.49 49.02 29.29
CA VAL A 10 43.49 49.34 30.32
C VAL A 10 42.49 50.47 30.03
N SER A 11 41.23 50.11 29.81
CA SER A 11 40.09 50.54 30.65
C SER A 11 38.73 50.24 30.01
N ARG A 12 38.09 49.13 30.42
CA ARG A 12 36.63 49.01 30.58
C ARG A 12 36.28 47.68 31.25
N LEU A 13 36.37 47.68 32.58
CA LEU A 13 35.60 46.78 33.42
C LEU A 13 34.12 47.15 33.31
N LYS A 14 33.26 46.19 32.95
CA LYS A 14 31.92 46.02 33.51
C LYS A 14 31.33 44.66 33.11
N LYS A 15 31.18 43.81 34.13
CA LYS A 15 30.19 42.72 34.28
C LYS A 15 30.26 41.53 33.32
N ILE A 16 30.93 40.47 33.78
CA ILE A 16 30.47 39.09 33.55
C ILE A 16 30.44 38.42 34.93
N ASP A 17 29.23 38.24 35.45
CA ASP A 17 28.91 37.52 36.68
C ASP A 17 28.75 36.00 36.40
N PRO A 18 28.73 35.15 37.43
CA PRO A 18 29.34 33.82 37.43
C PRO A 18 28.38 32.68 37.08
N ILE A 19 28.77 31.78 36.16
CA ILE A 19 28.06 30.52 35.85
C ILE A 19 28.97 29.31 36.11
N LEU A 20 29.67 29.30 37.26
CA LEU A 20 30.60 28.20 37.60
C LEU A 20 30.48 27.71 39.04
N LYS A 21 29.34 27.97 39.70
CA LYS A 21 29.02 27.39 41.01
C LYS A 21 27.55 26.96 41.06
N THR A 22 27.29 25.74 40.62
CA THR A 22 26.15 24.91 41.06
C THR A 22 26.33 23.48 40.52
N GLN A 23 27.49 22.86 40.79
CA GLN A 23 27.54 21.41 40.93
C GLN A 23 27.01 21.08 42.32
N HIS A 24 25.69 21.07 42.47
CA HIS A 24 25.05 20.40 43.59
C HIS A 24 25.02 18.91 43.25
N THR A 25 25.79 18.14 43.99
CA THR A 25 25.61 16.70 44.15
C THR A 25 24.16 16.44 44.59
N MET A 26 23.30 16.00 43.67
CA MET A 26 21.99 15.46 44.02
C MET A 26 22.20 14.11 44.70
N SER A 27 22.26 14.13 46.03
CA SER A 27 22.13 12.92 46.84
C SER A 27 20.72 12.33 46.69
N GLN A 28 20.65 10.99 46.62
CA GLN A 28 19.50 10.08 46.53
C GLN A 28 18.17 10.60 47.13
N LYS A 29 17.52 11.58 46.50
CA LYS A 29 16.17 12.01 46.84
C LYS A 29 15.20 11.35 45.87
N PRO A 30 14.09 10.76 46.37
CA PRO A 30 13.05 10.24 45.49
C PRO A 30 12.47 11.39 44.66
N LEU A 31 12.45 11.22 43.34
CA LEU A 31 11.83 12.17 42.41
C LEU A 31 10.32 12.26 42.68
N SER A 32 9.78 13.48 42.64
CA SER A 32 8.33 13.69 42.74
C SER A 32 7.64 13.27 41.43
N PRO A 33 6.31 13.02 41.44
CA PRO A 33 5.58 12.74 40.20
C PRO A 33 5.76 13.83 39.13
N GLN A 34 5.79 15.10 39.53
CA GLN A 34 6.03 16.22 38.61
C GLN A 34 7.44 16.22 38.02
N ASP A 35 8.44 15.79 38.79
CA ASP A 35 9.81 15.63 38.27
C ASP A 35 9.86 14.53 37.22
N TRP A 36 9.12 13.43 37.42
CA TRP A 36 9.02 12.35 36.42
C TRP A 36 8.30 12.79 35.14
N GLU A 37 7.25 13.60 35.23
CA GLU A 37 6.58 14.18 34.05
C GLU A 37 7.55 15.06 33.25
N SER A 38 8.24 15.99 33.92
CA SER A 38 9.25 16.85 33.28
C SER A 38 10.39 16.05 32.67
N LEU A 39 10.80 14.95 33.30
CA LEU A 39 11.84 14.07 32.78
C LEU A 39 11.38 13.35 31.50
N ILE A 40 10.17 12.77 31.52
CA ILE A 40 9.61 12.09 30.34
C ILE A 40 9.47 13.08 29.17
N GLU A 41 8.96 14.29 29.43
CA GLU A 41 8.85 15.34 28.41
C GLU A 41 10.22 15.75 27.86
N ASP A 42 11.22 15.97 28.73
CA ASP A 42 12.57 16.37 28.30
C ASP A 42 13.25 15.29 27.44
N PHE A 43 13.00 14.00 27.72
CA PHE A 43 13.49 12.90 26.90
C PHE A 43 12.82 12.83 25.53
N GLN A 44 11.50 13.05 25.45
CA GLN A 44 10.77 13.09 24.19
C GLN A 44 11.22 14.24 23.28
N HIS A 45 11.56 15.41 23.84
CA HIS A 45 12.00 16.57 23.06
C HIS A 45 13.45 16.50 22.58
N GLY A 46 14.30 15.68 23.20
CA GLY A 46 15.68 15.46 22.75
C GLY A 46 16.66 16.59 23.02
N GLY A 47 17.92 16.36 22.63
CA GLY A 47 18.99 17.38 22.68
C GLY A 47 19.50 17.72 24.08
N SER A 48 19.82 19.01 24.30
CA SER A 48 20.51 19.47 25.52
C SER A 48 19.71 19.31 26.81
N ARG A 49 18.39 19.16 26.70
CA ARG A 49 17.47 18.92 27.83
C ARG A 49 17.68 17.55 28.47
N ARG A 50 18.12 16.55 27.69
CA ARG A 50 18.45 15.20 28.20
C ARG A 50 19.67 15.20 29.13
N TYR A 51 20.68 16.03 28.84
CA TYR A 51 21.91 16.08 29.63
C TYR A 51 21.69 16.54 31.08
N LYS A 52 20.59 17.26 31.34
CA LYS A 52 20.17 17.63 32.69
C LYS A 52 19.91 16.39 33.56
N TRP A 53 19.33 15.35 32.96
CA TRP A 53 18.86 14.14 33.67
C TRP A 53 19.83 12.96 33.53
N SER A 54 20.66 12.93 32.48
CA SER A 54 21.68 11.89 32.27
C SER A 54 22.84 11.94 33.29
N SER A 55 22.88 12.95 34.16
CA SER A 55 23.88 13.10 35.21
C SER A 55 23.42 12.57 36.57
N ILE A 56 22.17 12.10 36.67
CA ILE A 56 21.64 11.47 37.89
C ILE A 56 22.02 9.98 37.86
N PRO A 57 22.95 9.53 38.72
CA PRO A 57 23.30 8.11 38.81
C PRO A 57 22.10 7.32 39.33
N SER A 58 21.95 6.07 38.87
CA SER A 58 20.89 5.12 39.28
C SER A 58 19.47 5.55 38.95
N LEU A 59 19.27 6.33 37.88
CA LEU A 59 17.94 6.79 37.47
C LEU A 59 17.00 5.62 37.14
N LEU A 60 17.54 4.56 36.53
CA LEU A 60 16.82 3.31 36.25
C LEU A 60 16.33 2.62 37.54
N ASP A 61 17.15 2.60 38.59
CA ASP A 61 16.78 2.04 39.89
C ASP A 61 15.75 2.88 40.62
N LEU A 62 15.86 4.20 40.49
CA LEU A 62 14.85 5.14 40.98
C LEU A 62 13.52 4.94 40.25
N ALA A 63 13.55 4.59 38.95
CA ALA A 63 12.35 4.29 38.20
C ALA A 63 11.70 2.99 38.69
N LEU A 64 12.45 1.89 38.78
CA LEU A 64 11.94 0.60 39.28
C LEU A 64 11.36 0.72 40.70
N SER A 65 12.08 1.41 41.60
CA SER A 65 11.59 1.64 42.97
C SER A 65 10.34 2.54 43.01
N SER A 66 10.17 3.46 42.05
CA SER A 66 8.98 4.31 41.96
C SER A 66 7.77 3.53 41.43
N ILE A 67 7.96 2.57 40.53
CA ILE A 67 6.90 1.67 40.06
C ILE A 67 6.33 0.83 41.22
N LEU A 68 7.20 0.37 42.14
CA LEU A 68 6.80 -0.44 43.30
C LEU A 68 6.04 0.35 44.38
N LYS A 69 6.14 1.69 44.40
CA LYS A 69 5.38 2.52 45.36
C LYS A 69 3.88 2.39 45.10
N LYS A 70 3.09 2.16 46.16
CA LYS A 70 1.63 2.02 46.03
C LYS A 70 1.00 3.27 45.43
N ASP A 71 1.31 4.45 45.97
CA ASP A 71 0.65 5.73 45.64
C ASP A 71 1.25 6.46 44.42
N PHE A 72 2.04 5.79 43.58
CA PHE A 72 2.62 6.43 42.39
C PHE A 72 1.63 6.42 41.20
N PRO A 73 1.23 7.60 40.66
CA PRO A 73 0.20 7.67 39.62
C PRO A 73 0.71 7.36 38.21
N LEU A 74 2.01 7.51 37.95
CA LEU A 74 2.60 7.46 36.59
C LEU A 74 3.24 6.11 36.24
N LYS A 75 2.82 5.01 36.87
CA LYS A 75 3.46 3.70 36.69
C LYS A 75 3.55 3.25 35.23
N ILE A 76 2.44 3.31 34.49
CA ILE A 76 2.39 2.89 33.08
C ILE A 76 3.29 3.79 32.22
N HIS A 77 3.21 5.12 32.40
CA HIS A 77 4.04 6.07 31.67
C HIS A 77 5.53 5.83 31.92
N LEU A 78 5.90 5.53 33.17
CA LEU A 78 7.27 5.22 33.54
C LEU A 78 7.76 3.88 32.96
N ILE A 79 6.88 2.88 32.87
CA ILE A 79 7.19 1.60 32.20
C ILE A 79 7.44 1.81 30.70
N ILE A 80 6.56 2.55 30.01
CA ILE A 80 6.72 2.88 28.58
C ILE A 80 7.99 3.69 28.36
N PHE A 81 8.29 4.63 29.26
CA PHE A 81 9.53 5.40 29.22
C PHE A 81 10.77 4.52 29.34
N LEU A 82 10.76 3.53 30.24
CA LEU A 82 11.86 2.57 30.37
C LEU A 82 12.02 1.72 29.09
N GLU A 83 10.91 1.31 28.48
CA GLU A 83 10.93 0.58 27.21
C GLU A 83 11.56 1.42 26.08
N GLU A 84 11.10 2.67 25.91
CA GLU A 84 11.52 3.55 24.81
C GLU A 84 12.98 4.02 24.92
N PHE A 85 13.49 4.23 26.14
CA PHE A 85 14.78 4.88 26.36
C PHE A 85 15.82 4.03 27.10
N SER A 86 15.57 2.74 27.34
CA SER A 86 16.47 1.81 28.04
C SER A 86 17.93 1.93 27.57
N ASP A 87 18.17 1.87 26.25
CA ASP A 87 19.51 1.92 25.64
C ASP A 87 20.25 3.26 25.80
N ASN A 88 19.54 4.35 26.14
CA ASN A 88 20.12 5.68 26.26
C ASN A 88 20.75 5.96 27.63
N PHE A 89 20.58 5.06 28.60
CA PHE A 89 21.10 5.20 29.95
C PHE A 89 22.48 4.55 30.08
N LEU A 90 23.41 5.25 30.73
CA LEU A 90 24.75 4.74 31.01
C LEU A 90 24.75 3.61 32.05
N ASP A 91 23.71 3.56 32.89
CA ASP A 91 23.55 2.57 33.97
C ASP A 91 22.82 1.29 33.49
N PHE A 92 22.65 1.10 32.19
CA PHE A 92 22.00 -0.08 31.63
C PHE A 92 22.99 -1.26 31.61
N ASP A 93 22.84 -2.16 32.59
CA ASP A 93 23.70 -3.33 32.80
C ASP A 93 22.91 -4.62 33.09
N GLU A 94 23.61 -5.76 33.16
CA GLU A 94 22.99 -7.06 33.48
C GLU A 94 22.26 -7.03 34.83
N HIS A 95 22.78 -6.26 35.79
CA HIS A 95 22.19 -6.12 37.12
C HIS A 95 20.88 -5.30 37.11
N PHE A 96 20.71 -4.35 36.20
CA PHE A 96 19.43 -3.71 35.94
C PHE A 96 18.41 -4.72 35.40
N LEU A 97 18.80 -5.59 34.48
CA LEU A 97 17.92 -6.62 33.92
C LEU A 97 17.45 -7.62 35.00
N GLU A 98 18.35 -8.05 35.88
CA GLU A 98 17.98 -8.88 37.05
C GLU A 98 16.98 -8.17 37.96
N ARG A 99 17.24 -6.90 38.29
CA ARG A 99 16.32 -6.09 39.12
C ARG A 99 15.00 -5.79 38.45
N LEU A 100 14.98 -5.66 37.12
CA LEU A 100 13.76 -5.52 36.33
C LEU A 100 12.90 -6.79 36.43
N ILE A 101 13.52 -7.98 36.35
CA ILE A 101 12.83 -9.25 36.56
C ILE A 101 12.29 -9.37 37.99
N ASP A 102 13.07 -8.99 39.00
CA ASP A 102 12.59 -9.03 40.38
C ASP A 102 11.42 -8.07 40.61
N THR A 103 11.49 -6.88 40.01
CA THR A 103 10.39 -5.91 40.01
C THR A 103 9.14 -6.49 39.32
N LEU A 104 9.31 -7.15 38.17
CA LEU A 104 8.24 -7.86 37.46
C LEU A 104 7.62 -8.95 38.35
N LYS A 105 8.43 -9.82 38.98
CA LYS A 105 7.95 -10.87 39.89
C LYS A 105 7.09 -10.28 41.01
N ILE A 106 7.54 -9.20 41.65
CA ILE A 106 6.80 -8.52 42.73
C ILE A 106 5.46 -7.99 42.23
N ILE A 107 5.44 -7.30 41.08
CA ILE A 107 4.21 -6.72 40.51
C ILE A 107 3.21 -7.83 40.12
N ILE A 108 3.66 -8.90 39.47
CA ILE A 108 2.79 -9.98 39.03
C ILE A 108 2.23 -10.78 40.21
N GLN A 109 3.04 -11.06 41.24
CA GLN A 109 2.61 -11.79 42.44
C GLN A 109 1.72 -10.96 43.37
N SER A 110 1.75 -9.63 43.28
CA SER A 110 0.89 -8.76 44.09
C SER A 110 -0.61 -8.91 43.74
N PRO A 111 -1.52 -8.87 44.73
CA PRO A 111 -2.95 -8.98 44.48
C PRO A 111 -3.46 -7.78 43.66
N THR A 112 -4.49 -8.00 42.84
CA THR A 112 -5.12 -6.94 42.05
C THR A 112 -6.09 -6.14 42.91
N ASP A 113 -5.71 -4.91 43.27
CA ASP A 113 -6.53 -4.00 44.06
C ASP A 113 -7.39 -3.05 43.19
N ASN A 114 -7.31 -3.16 41.85
CA ASN A 114 -7.98 -2.33 40.83
C ASN A 114 -7.72 -0.81 40.89
N LEU A 115 -7.06 -0.32 41.95
CA LEU A 115 -6.70 1.08 42.15
C LEU A 115 -5.21 1.34 41.84
N HIS A 116 -4.33 0.52 42.42
CA HIS A 116 -2.87 0.70 42.33
C HIS A 116 -2.15 -0.37 41.50
N ILE A 117 -2.73 -1.58 41.49
CA ILE A 117 -2.25 -2.73 40.71
C ILE A 117 -3.46 -3.21 39.90
N THR A 118 -3.47 -2.82 38.63
CA THR A 118 -4.46 -3.23 37.65
C THR A 118 -3.93 -4.37 36.80
N LEU A 119 -4.83 -5.11 36.14
CA LEU A 119 -4.44 -6.11 35.16
C LEU A 119 -3.65 -5.48 34.00
N SER A 120 -4.04 -4.28 33.56
CA SER A 120 -3.32 -3.53 32.52
C SER A 120 -1.88 -3.19 32.92
N LEU A 121 -1.62 -2.90 34.19
CA LEU A 121 -0.26 -2.65 34.68
C LEU A 121 0.59 -3.92 34.61
N LYS A 122 0.03 -5.06 35.03
CA LYS A 122 0.70 -6.37 34.96
C LYS A 122 1.04 -6.74 33.52
N ASP A 123 0.06 -6.59 32.63
CA ASP A 123 0.21 -6.91 31.21
C ASP A 123 1.24 -5.99 30.54
N GLN A 124 1.18 -4.67 30.79
CA GLN A 124 2.17 -3.73 30.26
C GLN A 124 3.58 -4.03 30.80
N MET A 125 3.73 -4.36 32.08
CA MET A 125 5.03 -4.71 32.66
C MET A 125 5.62 -5.96 31.97
N LEU A 126 4.81 -7.01 31.75
CA LEU A 126 5.27 -8.21 31.03
C LEU A 126 5.77 -7.89 29.61
N VAL A 127 4.97 -7.12 28.84
CA VAL A 127 5.31 -6.74 27.47
C VAL A 127 6.57 -5.88 27.44
N SER A 128 6.65 -4.86 28.29
CA SER A 128 7.76 -3.91 28.30
C SER A 128 9.06 -4.56 28.77
N THR A 129 9.01 -5.42 29.79
CA THR A 129 10.17 -6.21 30.22
C THR A 129 10.64 -7.13 29.10
N THR A 130 9.74 -7.83 28.43
CA THR A 130 10.10 -8.71 27.29
C THR A 130 10.73 -7.92 26.14
N SER A 131 10.16 -6.75 25.81
CA SER A 131 10.67 -5.83 24.79
C SER A 131 12.10 -5.35 25.11
N ILE A 132 12.36 -4.91 26.35
CA ILE A 132 13.69 -4.49 26.83
C ILE A 132 14.70 -5.65 26.77
N PHE A 133 14.28 -6.87 27.12
CA PHE A 133 15.17 -8.04 27.02
C PHE A 133 15.53 -8.33 25.57
N ILE A 134 14.56 -8.28 24.65
CA ILE A 134 14.81 -8.50 23.22
C ILE A 134 15.79 -7.44 22.67
N SER A 135 15.58 -6.15 22.96
CA SER A 135 16.46 -5.07 22.47
C SER A 135 17.88 -5.16 23.05
N SER A 136 18.02 -5.59 24.31
CA SER A 136 19.30 -5.63 25.03
C SER A 136 20.19 -6.83 24.71
N THR A 137 19.66 -7.90 24.12
CA THR A 137 20.49 -9.07 23.76
C THR A 137 21.59 -8.83 22.77
N HIS A 138 21.53 -7.78 21.95
CA HIS A 138 22.69 -7.43 21.12
C HIS A 138 23.90 -7.00 21.95
N GLN A 139 23.67 -6.54 23.18
CA GLN A 139 24.70 -6.07 24.10
C GLN A 139 25.15 -7.16 25.08
N PHE A 140 24.30 -8.14 25.39
CA PHE A 140 24.55 -9.16 26.41
C PHE A 140 24.30 -10.60 25.94
N ASN A 141 24.76 -11.59 26.71
CA ASN A 141 24.61 -13.01 26.35
C ASN A 141 23.14 -13.48 26.43
N ILE A 142 22.72 -14.35 25.51
CA ILE A 142 21.37 -14.94 25.45
C ILE A 142 20.97 -15.66 26.76
N ILE A 143 21.95 -16.12 27.55
CA ILE A 143 21.74 -16.76 28.86
C ILE A 143 20.93 -15.86 29.80
N ILE A 144 21.04 -14.53 29.70
CA ILE A 144 20.31 -13.60 30.57
C ILE A 144 18.79 -13.75 30.44
N ILE A 145 18.31 -14.19 29.26
CA ILE A 145 16.89 -14.44 29.00
C ILE A 145 16.35 -15.66 29.78
N GLU A 146 17.20 -16.59 30.23
CA GLU A 146 16.77 -17.81 30.94
C GLU A 146 15.83 -17.49 32.10
N SER A 147 16.22 -16.51 32.91
CA SER A 147 15.48 -16.09 34.09
C SER A 147 14.10 -15.48 33.76
N LEU A 148 13.99 -14.77 32.63
CA LEU A 148 12.72 -14.24 32.13
C LEU A 148 11.85 -15.36 31.55
N VAL A 149 12.41 -16.23 30.71
CA VAL A 149 11.68 -17.36 30.12
C VAL A 149 11.18 -18.29 31.21
N GLU A 150 12.02 -18.64 32.19
CA GLU A 150 11.61 -19.46 33.33
C GLU A 150 10.41 -18.84 34.06
N PHE A 151 10.46 -17.53 34.33
CA PHE A 151 9.34 -16.84 34.97
C PHE A 151 8.06 -16.88 34.12
N LEU A 152 8.16 -16.63 32.81
CA LEU A 152 7.03 -16.73 31.89
C LEU A 152 6.46 -18.17 31.82
N LEU A 153 7.33 -19.19 31.82
CA LEU A 153 6.96 -20.60 31.85
C LEU A 153 6.21 -20.96 33.14
N ILE A 154 6.61 -20.41 34.29
CA ILE A 154 5.91 -20.57 35.56
C ILE A 154 4.49 -19.98 35.50
N LEU A 155 4.31 -18.84 34.81
CA LEU A 155 2.99 -18.22 34.65
C LEU A 155 2.06 -19.08 33.77
N ILE A 156 2.56 -19.61 32.65
CA ILE A 156 1.73 -20.40 31.74
C ILE A 156 1.45 -21.82 32.27
N ASN A 157 2.28 -22.36 33.17
CA ASN A 157 2.11 -23.70 33.76
C ASN A 157 0.96 -23.79 34.81
N ARG A 158 -0.08 -22.98 34.65
CA ARG A 158 -1.31 -23.00 35.47
C ARG A 158 -2.56 -23.01 34.59
N PRO A 159 -2.72 -24.04 33.73
CA PRO A 159 -3.86 -24.11 32.81
C PRO A 159 -5.19 -24.05 33.59
N ASN A 160 -6.17 -23.37 33.01
CA ASN A 160 -7.50 -23.17 33.59
C ASN A 160 -7.56 -22.38 34.92
N HIS A 161 -6.46 -21.77 35.38
CA HIS A 161 -6.57 -20.80 36.48
C HIS A 161 -7.28 -19.54 35.95
N GLY A 162 -8.37 -19.16 36.62
CA GLY A 162 -9.29 -18.12 36.16
C GLY A 162 -8.77 -16.69 36.38
N PRO A 163 -8.29 -16.34 37.59
CA PRO A 163 -7.83 -14.97 37.91
C PRO A 163 -6.67 -14.47 37.06
N ASP A 164 -5.77 -15.36 36.61
CA ASP A 164 -4.58 -15.01 35.83
C ASP A 164 -4.75 -15.20 34.32
N ARG A 165 -5.95 -15.57 33.85
CA ARG A 165 -6.20 -15.95 32.44
C ARG A 165 -5.60 -14.98 31.41
N GLN A 166 -5.79 -13.66 31.60
CA GLN A 166 -5.27 -12.67 30.65
C GLN A 166 -3.75 -12.57 30.74
N THR A 167 -3.21 -12.51 31.96
CA THR A 167 -1.77 -12.47 32.21
C THR A 167 -1.06 -13.72 31.67
N ARG A 168 -1.69 -14.90 31.72
CA ARG A 168 -1.19 -16.13 31.07
C ARG A 168 -1.20 -16.03 29.55
N GLY A 169 -2.25 -15.44 28.98
CA GLY A 169 -2.30 -15.12 27.55
C GLY A 169 -1.15 -14.21 27.15
N VAL A 170 -0.99 -13.09 27.85
CA VAL A 170 0.11 -12.14 27.61
C VAL A 170 1.49 -12.81 27.78
N ALA A 171 1.66 -13.69 28.78
CA ALA A 171 2.89 -14.45 28.95
C ALA A 171 3.17 -15.39 27.76
N CYS A 172 2.14 -16.03 27.19
CA CYS A 172 2.29 -16.81 25.95
C CYS A 172 2.69 -15.94 24.75
N GLU A 173 2.11 -14.74 24.62
CA GLU A 173 2.51 -13.78 23.58
C GLU A 173 3.97 -13.32 23.77
N CYS A 174 4.39 -13.04 25.01
CA CYS A 174 5.78 -12.69 25.34
C CYS A 174 6.75 -13.82 24.98
N LEU A 175 6.42 -15.07 25.33
CA LEU A 175 7.19 -16.25 24.92
C LEU A 175 7.22 -16.41 23.40
N ARG A 176 6.14 -16.08 22.69
CA ARG A 176 6.10 -16.13 21.22
C ARG A 176 7.01 -15.08 20.59
N GLU A 177 7.04 -13.85 21.13
CA GLU A 177 7.97 -12.81 20.67
C GLU A 177 9.44 -13.13 20.98
N LEU A 178 9.72 -13.78 22.12
CA LEU A 178 11.06 -14.32 22.41
C LEU A 178 11.46 -15.41 21.42
N GLU A 179 10.57 -16.36 21.13
CA GLU A 179 10.79 -17.42 20.13
C GLU A 179 10.92 -16.86 18.69
N ARG A 180 10.29 -15.73 18.40
CA ARG A 180 10.44 -15.00 17.14
C ARG A 180 11.80 -14.31 17.03
N SER A 181 12.30 -13.79 18.15
CA SER A 181 13.59 -13.09 18.22
C SER A 181 14.76 -14.08 18.26
N TYR A 182 14.58 -15.23 18.91
CA TYR A 182 15.55 -16.33 19.01
C TYR A 182 14.89 -17.64 18.55
N PRO A 183 14.94 -17.96 17.24
CA PRO A 183 14.30 -19.16 16.72
C PRO A 183 14.81 -20.44 17.39
N CYS A 184 13.89 -21.33 17.78
CA CYS A 184 14.14 -22.60 18.47
C CYS A 184 14.52 -22.49 19.95
N LEU A 185 14.32 -21.34 20.60
CA LEU A 185 14.55 -21.16 22.05
C LEU A 185 13.73 -22.13 22.90
N LEU A 186 12.48 -22.38 22.53
CA LEU A 186 11.55 -23.24 23.26
C LEU A 186 11.45 -24.65 22.65
N SER A 187 12.36 -25.01 21.74
CA SER A 187 12.29 -26.27 21.01
C SER A 187 12.36 -27.50 21.93
N ASP A 188 13.25 -27.49 22.92
CA ASP A 188 13.44 -28.59 23.89
C ASP A 188 12.23 -28.84 24.78
N ILE A 189 11.35 -27.84 24.98
CA ILE A 189 10.16 -27.94 25.83
C ILE A 189 8.85 -28.08 25.01
N ALA A 190 8.93 -28.30 23.70
CA ALA A 190 7.77 -28.34 22.82
C ALA A 190 6.68 -29.35 23.27
N GLY A 191 7.06 -30.48 23.87
CA GLY A 191 6.09 -31.45 24.41
C GLY A 191 5.31 -30.97 25.62
N HIS A 192 5.92 -30.15 26.48
CA HIS A 192 5.20 -29.50 27.57
C HIS A 192 4.20 -28.48 27.03
N LEU A 193 4.60 -27.70 26.03
CA LEU A 193 3.70 -26.74 25.37
C LEU A 193 2.51 -27.44 24.72
N TRP A 194 2.72 -28.62 24.10
CA TRP A 194 1.64 -29.44 23.59
C TRP A 194 0.66 -29.85 24.70
N SER A 195 1.17 -30.38 25.83
CA SER A 195 0.34 -30.74 26.98
C SER A 195 -0.45 -29.54 27.52
N LEU A 196 0.16 -28.36 27.59
CA LEU A 196 -0.53 -27.13 27.99
C LEU A 196 -1.66 -26.74 27.02
N CYS A 197 -1.43 -26.88 25.71
CA CYS A 197 -2.47 -26.67 24.69
C CYS A 197 -3.66 -27.62 24.87
N GLN A 198 -3.41 -28.89 25.20
CA GLN A 198 -4.48 -29.89 25.42
C GLN A 198 -5.28 -29.63 26.70
N ASN A 199 -4.62 -29.10 27.73
CA ASN A 199 -5.23 -28.90 29.04
C ASN A 199 -6.00 -27.59 29.16
N GLU A 200 -5.63 -26.57 28.40
CA GLU A 200 -6.28 -25.26 28.44
C GLU A 200 -7.69 -25.30 27.82
N ARG A 201 -8.68 -24.77 28.54
CA ARG A 201 -10.10 -24.76 28.12
C ARG A 201 -10.70 -23.36 28.07
N THR A 202 -9.93 -22.32 28.40
CA THR A 202 -10.38 -20.92 28.33
C THR A 202 -10.08 -20.30 26.97
N HIS A 203 -10.51 -19.04 26.75
CA HIS A 203 -10.22 -18.30 25.51
C HIS A 203 -8.71 -18.12 25.25
N VAL A 204 -7.87 -18.30 26.27
CA VAL A 204 -6.40 -18.25 26.20
C VAL A 204 -5.82 -19.38 25.34
N THR A 205 -6.60 -20.43 25.06
CA THR A 205 -6.22 -21.54 24.17
C THR A 205 -5.63 -21.04 22.85
N GLN A 206 -6.14 -19.94 22.27
CA GLN A 206 -5.57 -19.34 21.07
C GLN A 206 -4.09 -18.99 21.23
N SER A 207 -3.69 -18.34 22.32
CA SER A 207 -2.30 -17.94 22.56
C SER A 207 -1.37 -19.14 22.76
N TYR A 208 -1.82 -20.19 23.46
CA TYR A 208 -1.08 -21.45 23.57
C TYR A 208 -0.90 -22.12 22.21
N MET A 209 -1.98 -22.20 21.41
CA MET A 209 -1.96 -22.80 20.09
C MET A 209 -1.02 -22.05 19.13
N LEU A 210 -1.04 -20.72 19.14
CA LEU A 210 -0.15 -19.91 18.31
C LEU A 210 1.31 -20.03 18.75
N LEU A 211 1.58 -20.02 20.06
CA LEU A 211 2.93 -20.27 20.59
C LEU A 211 3.44 -21.65 20.16
N PHE A 212 2.65 -22.70 20.37
CA PHE A 212 3.05 -24.06 19.98
C PHE A 212 3.24 -24.19 18.47
N THR A 213 2.35 -23.59 17.65
CA THR A 213 2.51 -23.57 16.19
C THR A 213 3.81 -22.90 15.76
N TRP A 214 4.18 -21.80 16.43
CA TRP A 214 5.41 -21.06 16.13
C TRP A 214 6.67 -21.87 16.47
N VAL A 215 6.68 -22.54 17.63
CA VAL A 215 7.78 -23.44 18.01
C VAL A 215 7.93 -24.59 17.00
N ILE A 216 6.83 -25.22 16.59
CA ILE A 216 6.85 -26.27 15.56
C ILE A 216 7.33 -25.73 14.21
N HIS A 217 6.88 -24.54 13.83
CA HIS A 217 7.34 -23.88 12.61
C HIS A 217 8.85 -23.68 12.62
N ASN A 218 9.41 -23.16 13.71
CA ASN A 218 10.84 -22.93 13.83
C ASN A 218 11.64 -24.25 13.83
N ILE A 219 11.17 -25.29 14.53
CA ILE A 219 11.78 -26.63 14.50
C ILE A 219 11.87 -27.16 13.06
N VAL A 220 10.79 -27.00 12.27
CA VAL A 220 10.73 -27.47 10.87
C VAL A 220 11.62 -26.62 9.96
N VAL A 221 11.55 -25.30 10.05
CA VAL A 221 12.32 -24.38 9.19
C VAL A 221 13.83 -24.46 9.47
N HIS A 222 14.22 -24.52 10.75
CA HIS A 222 15.63 -24.61 11.15
C HIS A 222 16.16 -26.05 11.24
N ASN A 223 15.34 -27.05 10.91
CA ASN A 223 15.71 -28.47 10.88
C ASN A 223 16.32 -28.97 12.20
N VAL A 224 15.75 -28.56 13.35
CA VAL A 224 16.27 -28.97 14.66
C VAL A 224 15.75 -30.37 15.02
N ASN A 225 16.64 -31.27 15.44
CA ASN A 225 16.27 -32.61 15.82
C ASN A 225 15.85 -32.67 17.30
N VAL A 226 14.55 -32.48 17.58
CA VAL A 226 13.98 -32.55 18.94
C VAL A 226 12.83 -33.55 19.01
N SER A 227 12.72 -34.22 20.15
CA SER A 227 11.58 -35.08 20.51
C SER A 227 10.44 -34.22 21.08
N ILE A 228 9.29 -34.22 20.42
CA ILE A 228 8.11 -33.44 20.81
C ILE A 228 7.23 -34.26 21.76
N LEU A 229 7.14 -35.58 21.57
CA LEU A 229 6.27 -36.43 22.39
C LEU A 229 6.93 -36.95 23.66
N ASN A 230 8.25 -37.16 23.63
CA ASN A 230 9.01 -37.69 24.76
C ASN A 230 9.97 -36.61 25.27
N THR A 231 9.44 -35.51 25.79
CA THR A 231 10.25 -34.45 26.39
C THR A 231 10.79 -34.92 27.74
N SER A 232 12.11 -35.12 27.82
CA SER A 232 12.80 -35.49 29.06
C SER A 232 13.24 -34.28 29.89
N VAL A 233 13.30 -33.10 29.27
CA VAL A 233 13.74 -31.85 29.90
C VAL A 233 12.60 -31.30 30.79
N PRO A 234 12.86 -30.87 32.03
CA PRO A 234 11.84 -30.24 32.85
C PRO A 234 11.43 -28.89 32.26
N LEU A 235 10.19 -28.45 32.51
CA LEU A 235 9.72 -27.12 32.10
C LEU A 235 10.46 -26.00 32.88
N VAL A 236 10.79 -26.29 34.15
CA VAL A 236 11.49 -25.41 35.09
C VAL A 236 12.40 -26.29 35.96
N PRO A 237 13.70 -25.99 36.15
CA PRO A 237 14.42 -24.82 35.63
C PRO A 237 14.59 -24.86 34.11
N PHE A 238 14.56 -23.68 33.49
CA PHE A 238 14.76 -23.55 32.04
C PHE A 238 16.24 -23.32 31.73
N ASN A 239 16.74 -23.98 30.69
CA ASN A 239 18.10 -23.74 30.19
C ASN A 239 17.99 -23.45 28.69
N VAL A 240 18.77 -22.48 28.19
CA VAL A 240 18.82 -22.18 26.76
C VAL A 240 19.35 -23.40 25.99
N PRO A 241 18.70 -23.80 24.88
CA PRO A 241 19.16 -24.91 24.06
C PRO A 241 20.59 -24.74 23.58
N GLN A 242 21.39 -25.81 23.62
CA GLN A 242 22.79 -25.79 23.21
C GLN A 242 23.00 -25.38 21.74
N SER A 243 21.98 -25.63 20.90
CA SER A 243 21.98 -25.21 19.49
C SER A 243 22.10 -23.70 19.31
N LEU A 244 21.55 -22.92 20.23
CA LEU A 244 21.62 -21.44 20.23
C LEU A 244 22.92 -20.91 20.83
N LEU A 245 23.53 -21.65 21.76
CA LEU A 245 24.82 -21.25 22.36
C LEU A 245 25.99 -21.49 21.42
N LEU A 246 25.87 -22.46 20.49
CA LEU A 246 26.93 -22.84 19.56
C LEU A 246 26.91 -22.04 18.24
N SER A 247 25.81 -21.31 17.94
CA SER A 247 25.67 -20.57 16.68
C SER A 247 26.64 -19.38 16.56
N ASP A 248 27.15 -18.86 17.67
CA ASP A 248 28.12 -17.74 17.67
C ASP A 248 29.58 -18.17 17.37
N VAL A 249 29.89 -19.47 17.42
CA VAL A 249 31.30 -19.94 17.35
C VAL A 249 31.64 -20.67 16.05
N CYS A 250 30.68 -21.17 15.26
CA CYS A 250 30.98 -22.00 14.10
C CYS A 250 30.09 -21.74 12.87
N SER A 251 30.32 -20.63 12.15
CA SER A 251 29.85 -20.42 10.78
C SER A 251 30.82 -21.00 9.71
N SER A 252 31.53 -22.08 10.06
CA SER A 252 32.25 -22.89 9.07
C SER A 252 32.25 -24.36 9.48
N ASN A 253 31.77 -25.20 8.56
CA ASN A 253 31.73 -26.67 8.59
C ASN A 253 30.62 -27.35 9.39
N SER A 254 29.41 -27.38 8.81
CA SER A 254 28.47 -28.51 8.97
C SER A 254 28.28 -29.25 7.65
N ASN A 255 29.38 -29.69 7.04
CA ASN A 255 29.36 -30.87 6.17
C ASN A 255 29.37 -32.12 7.06
N SER A 256 28.22 -32.47 7.62
CA SER A 256 27.97 -33.83 8.11
C SER A 256 26.87 -34.46 7.28
N ASN A 257 27.29 -35.13 6.20
CA ASN A 257 26.56 -36.19 5.51
C ASN A 257 26.28 -37.36 6.47
N GLY A 258 25.35 -37.14 7.40
CA GLY A 258 24.68 -38.16 8.19
C GLY A 258 23.19 -37.98 7.97
N THR A 259 22.51 -39.03 7.54
CA THR A 259 21.05 -39.09 7.38
C THR A 259 20.34 -38.48 8.60
N ASN A 260 19.88 -37.22 8.49
CA ASN A 260 19.05 -36.56 9.49
C ASN A 260 17.73 -37.33 9.58
N ASN A 261 17.66 -38.25 10.53
CA ASN A 261 16.47 -39.06 10.78
C ASN A 261 15.47 -38.18 11.55
N TYR A 262 14.84 -37.24 10.86
CA TYR A 262 13.81 -36.38 11.40
C TYR A 262 12.72 -37.22 12.06
N ASN A 263 12.19 -36.75 13.18
CA ASN A 263 11.02 -37.37 13.77
C ASN A 263 9.72 -36.93 13.06
N TYR A 264 9.67 -37.15 11.73
CA TYR A 264 8.52 -36.81 10.87
C TYR A 264 7.20 -37.37 11.41
N LYS A 265 7.25 -38.50 12.11
CA LYS A 265 6.06 -39.12 12.71
C LYS A 265 5.51 -38.27 13.86
N GLU A 266 6.37 -37.71 14.70
CA GLU A 266 5.96 -36.81 15.78
C GLU A 266 5.48 -35.46 15.23
N LEU A 267 6.22 -34.89 14.28
CA LEU A 267 5.83 -33.64 13.61
C LEU A 267 4.47 -33.77 12.90
N ARG A 268 4.20 -34.90 12.22
CA ARG A 268 2.89 -35.17 11.61
C ARG A 268 1.77 -35.31 12.65
N ARG A 269 2.06 -35.85 13.84
CA ARG A 269 1.07 -35.92 14.94
C ARG A 269 0.80 -34.55 15.54
N ALA A 270 1.84 -33.76 15.80
CA ALA A 270 1.70 -32.37 16.23
C ALA A 270 0.89 -31.57 15.21
N MET A 271 1.19 -31.74 13.91
CA MET A 271 0.44 -31.12 12.82
C MET A 271 -1.03 -31.55 12.78
N ALA A 272 -1.33 -32.85 12.96
CA ALA A 272 -2.71 -33.33 13.02
C ALA A 272 -3.48 -32.66 14.18
N PHE A 273 -2.87 -32.58 15.37
CA PHE A 273 -3.43 -31.86 16.51
C PHE A 273 -3.66 -30.37 16.21
N LEU A 274 -2.69 -29.69 15.58
CA LEU A 274 -2.82 -28.28 15.19
C LEU A 274 -3.98 -28.07 14.20
N LEU A 275 -4.16 -28.99 13.26
CA LEU A 275 -5.24 -28.97 12.28
C LEU A 275 -6.60 -29.36 12.87
N GLU A 276 -6.71 -29.94 14.06
CA GLU A 276 -8.04 -30.18 14.68
C GLU A 276 -8.61 -28.90 15.34
N SER A 277 -7.73 -28.04 15.84
CA SER A 277 -8.03 -26.84 16.62
C SER A 277 -8.39 -25.52 15.89
N PRO A 278 -8.37 -25.36 14.54
CA PRO A 278 -8.56 -24.05 13.92
C PRO A 278 -9.90 -23.35 14.22
N GLN A 279 -10.93 -24.12 14.59
CA GLN A 279 -12.26 -23.57 14.92
C GLN A 279 -12.25 -22.67 16.17
N ILE A 280 -11.22 -22.78 17.01
CA ILE A 280 -11.08 -22.02 18.26
C ILE A 280 -10.41 -20.65 18.00
N LEU A 281 -9.82 -20.45 16.81
CA LEU A 281 -9.06 -19.25 16.48
C LEU A 281 -9.98 -18.11 16.00
N THR A 282 -9.69 -16.90 16.46
CA THR A 282 -10.22 -15.67 15.84
C THR A 282 -9.68 -15.52 14.41
N ALA A 283 -10.28 -14.64 13.60
CA ALA A 283 -9.83 -14.43 12.23
C ALA A 283 -8.37 -13.96 12.13
N CYS A 284 -7.93 -13.07 13.02
CA CYS A 284 -6.52 -12.65 13.10
C CYS A 284 -5.61 -13.83 13.48
N GLY A 285 -6.01 -14.63 14.49
CA GLY A 285 -5.29 -15.83 14.88
C GLY A 285 -5.20 -16.86 13.75
N MET A 286 -6.26 -17.02 12.95
CA MET A 286 -6.27 -17.91 11.79
C MET A 286 -5.27 -17.46 10.71
N VAL A 287 -5.16 -16.15 10.45
CA VAL A 287 -4.18 -15.61 9.49
C VAL A 287 -2.76 -15.95 9.94
N GLU A 288 -2.44 -15.70 11.20
CA GLU A 288 -1.12 -15.97 11.78
C GLU A 288 -0.82 -17.47 11.79
N PHE A 289 -1.78 -18.29 12.25
CA PHE A 289 -1.71 -19.73 12.23
C PHE A 289 -1.42 -20.27 10.82
N MET A 290 -2.19 -19.85 9.83
CA MET A 290 -2.02 -20.29 8.44
C MET A 290 -0.74 -19.77 7.80
N ALA A 291 -0.23 -18.60 8.23
CA ALA A 291 1.05 -18.11 7.79
C ALA A 291 2.22 -19.02 8.19
N MET A 292 2.13 -19.70 9.34
CA MET A 292 3.10 -20.69 9.82
C MET A 292 2.83 -22.10 9.27
N ILE A 293 1.56 -22.49 9.21
CA ILE A 293 1.14 -23.85 8.82
C ILE A 293 1.41 -24.14 7.35
N ILE A 294 1.27 -23.16 6.47
CA ILE A 294 1.54 -23.36 5.02
C ILE A 294 3.01 -23.78 4.79
N PRO A 295 4.03 -23.06 5.29
CA PRO A 295 5.43 -23.51 5.24
C PRO A 295 5.65 -24.90 5.84
N ILE A 296 5.08 -25.19 7.02
CA ILE A 296 5.19 -26.50 7.67
C ILE A 296 4.63 -27.60 6.75
N ALA A 297 3.46 -27.36 6.16
CA ALA A 297 2.81 -28.32 5.29
C ALA A 297 3.60 -28.62 4.02
N VAL A 298 4.25 -27.60 3.45
CA VAL A 298 5.16 -27.77 2.31
C VAL A 298 6.38 -28.60 2.73
N ALA A 299 7.01 -28.28 3.87
CA ALA A 299 8.20 -28.98 4.36
C ALA A 299 7.93 -30.44 4.77
N LEU A 300 6.72 -30.74 5.26
CA LEU A 300 6.30 -32.10 5.64
C LEU A 300 5.67 -32.89 4.47
N GLU A 301 5.62 -32.30 3.27
CA GLU A 301 4.98 -32.84 2.06
C GLU A 301 3.55 -33.33 2.31
N LEU A 302 2.75 -32.52 3.02
CA LEU A 302 1.36 -32.86 3.30
C LEU A 302 0.51 -32.80 2.03
N GLN A 303 -0.49 -33.67 1.96
CA GLN A 303 -1.42 -33.68 0.85
C GLN A 303 -2.29 -32.41 0.87
N ALA A 304 -2.06 -31.52 -0.09
CA ALA A 304 -2.74 -30.22 -0.18
C ALA A 304 -4.28 -30.31 -0.26
N SER A 305 -4.83 -31.43 -0.70
CA SER A 305 -6.28 -31.69 -0.69
C SER A 305 -6.88 -31.66 0.72
N LEU A 306 -6.14 -32.09 1.75
CA LEU A 306 -6.60 -32.06 3.15
C LEU A 306 -6.78 -30.61 3.61
N LEU A 307 -5.77 -29.76 3.35
CA LEU A 307 -5.82 -28.33 3.67
C LEU A 307 -6.94 -27.63 2.91
N LYS A 308 -7.14 -27.98 1.64
CA LYS A 308 -8.25 -27.48 0.84
C LYS A 308 -9.60 -27.82 1.46
N VAL A 309 -9.87 -29.09 1.76
CA VAL A 309 -11.16 -29.52 2.33
C VAL A 309 -11.46 -28.78 3.63
N GLN A 310 -10.43 -28.59 4.46
CA GLN A 310 -10.58 -27.96 5.75
C GLN A 310 -10.80 -26.43 5.67
N PHE A 311 -10.04 -25.76 4.82
CA PHE A 311 -9.92 -24.30 4.87
C PHE A 311 -10.59 -23.58 3.70
N PHE A 312 -10.92 -24.25 2.61
CA PHE A 312 -11.59 -23.60 1.47
C PHE A 312 -12.96 -23.03 1.84
N GLY A 313 -13.65 -23.59 2.83
CA GLY A 313 -14.91 -23.05 3.36
C GLY A 313 -14.80 -21.60 3.84
N MET A 314 -13.60 -21.12 4.20
CA MET A 314 -13.37 -19.73 4.58
C MET A 314 -13.63 -18.73 3.46
N VAL A 315 -13.65 -19.14 2.19
CA VAL A 315 -14.05 -18.27 1.07
C VAL A 315 -15.45 -17.68 1.30
N TYR A 316 -16.33 -18.42 1.96
CA TYR A 316 -17.71 -18.00 2.24
C TYR A 316 -17.83 -17.06 3.46
N SER A 317 -16.74 -16.71 4.14
CA SER A 317 -16.77 -15.72 5.22
C SER A 317 -17.09 -14.32 4.68
N HIS A 318 -17.54 -13.44 5.58
CA HIS A 318 -17.62 -11.99 5.32
C HIS A 318 -16.34 -11.26 5.74
N ASP A 319 -15.49 -11.92 6.54
CA ASP A 319 -14.20 -11.38 6.95
C ASP A 319 -13.17 -11.52 5.82
N PRO A 320 -12.64 -10.40 5.28
CA PRO A 320 -11.63 -10.42 4.23
C PRO A 320 -10.31 -11.09 4.66
N MET A 321 -9.99 -11.13 5.96
CA MET A 321 -8.77 -11.77 6.45
C MET A 321 -8.79 -13.29 6.22
N LEU A 322 -9.93 -13.92 6.48
CA LEU A 322 -10.13 -15.35 6.21
C LEU A 322 -10.13 -15.65 4.70
N PHE A 323 -10.63 -14.72 3.88
CA PHE A 323 -10.52 -14.83 2.43
C PHE A 323 -9.05 -14.77 1.98
N HIS A 324 -8.27 -13.85 2.55
CA HIS A 324 -6.84 -13.71 2.26
C HIS A 324 -6.05 -14.99 2.59
N VAL A 325 -6.40 -15.68 3.67
CA VAL A 325 -5.84 -17.00 4.01
C VAL A 325 -6.05 -18.00 2.87
N VAL A 326 -7.25 -18.07 2.30
CA VAL A 326 -7.53 -18.99 1.19
C VAL A 326 -6.75 -18.60 -0.06
N LEU A 327 -6.63 -17.30 -0.35
CA LEU A 327 -5.80 -16.82 -1.46
C LEU A 327 -4.33 -17.21 -1.27
N LYS A 328 -3.78 -17.08 -0.05
CA LYS A 328 -2.41 -17.50 0.26
C LYS A 328 -2.23 -19.03 0.11
N LEU A 329 -3.23 -19.80 0.53
CA LEU A 329 -3.26 -21.25 0.36
C LEU A 329 -3.32 -21.65 -1.11
N TYR A 330 -4.15 -20.96 -1.91
CA TYR A 330 -4.22 -21.12 -3.36
C TYR A 330 -2.87 -20.86 -4.04
N LEU A 331 -2.20 -19.76 -3.68
CA LEU A 331 -0.88 -19.41 -4.22
C LEU A 331 0.22 -20.43 -3.87
N SER A 332 0.08 -21.11 -2.74
CA SER A 332 1.08 -22.09 -2.29
C SER A 332 0.86 -23.48 -2.88
N PHE A 333 -0.39 -23.81 -3.25
CA PHE A 333 -0.79 -25.14 -3.72
C PHE A 333 -1.70 -25.07 -4.95
N PHE A 334 -1.28 -24.39 -6.02
CA PHE A 334 -2.10 -24.18 -7.24
C PHE A 334 -2.76 -25.47 -7.75
N ASP A 335 -2.01 -26.57 -7.84
CA ASP A 335 -2.50 -27.85 -8.39
C ASP A 335 -3.69 -28.43 -7.62
N ALA A 336 -3.77 -28.20 -6.31
CA ALA A 336 -4.86 -28.72 -5.48
C ALA A 336 -6.17 -27.94 -5.68
N PHE A 337 -6.10 -26.69 -6.13
CA PHE A 337 -7.24 -25.79 -6.28
C PHE A 337 -7.73 -25.66 -7.73
N ASP A 338 -7.16 -26.42 -8.65
CA ASP A 338 -7.56 -26.42 -10.07
C ASP A 338 -9.08 -26.58 -10.22
N GLY A 339 -9.70 -25.65 -10.95
CA GLY A 339 -11.14 -25.59 -11.19
C GLY A 339 -11.97 -24.86 -10.13
N GLN A 340 -11.37 -24.33 -9.06
CA GLN A 340 -12.06 -23.51 -8.05
C GLN A 340 -11.90 -22.00 -8.25
N GLU A 341 -11.15 -21.57 -9.26
CA GLU A 341 -10.87 -20.17 -9.56
C GLU A 341 -12.16 -19.39 -9.84
N GLY A 342 -13.11 -20.02 -10.53
CA GLY A 342 -14.43 -19.44 -10.80
C GLY A 342 -15.21 -19.11 -9.52
N GLU A 343 -15.15 -19.99 -8.51
CA GLU A 343 -15.85 -19.79 -7.23
C GLU A 343 -15.17 -18.72 -6.38
N ILE A 344 -13.83 -18.76 -6.29
CA ILE A 344 -13.03 -17.71 -5.62
C ILE A 344 -13.37 -16.35 -6.23
N ALA A 345 -13.37 -16.27 -7.56
CA ALA A 345 -13.61 -15.02 -8.23
C ALA A 345 -15.07 -14.55 -8.11
N ARG A 346 -16.06 -15.45 -8.21
CA ARG A 346 -17.48 -15.16 -7.93
C ARG A 346 -17.65 -14.54 -6.54
N ARG A 347 -16.95 -15.05 -5.54
CA ARG A 347 -17.04 -14.54 -4.17
C ARG A 347 -16.37 -13.18 -4.00
N LEU A 348 -15.19 -12.96 -4.58
CA LEU A 348 -14.54 -11.63 -4.63
C LEU A 348 -15.48 -10.58 -5.25
N MET A 349 -16.22 -10.96 -6.30
CA MET A 349 -17.19 -10.08 -6.93
C MET A 349 -18.34 -9.72 -6.00
N LEU A 350 -18.89 -10.69 -5.26
CA LEU A 350 -19.95 -10.43 -4.28
C LEU A 350 -19.49 -9.41 -3.23
N ILE A 351 -18.26 -9.56 -2.70
CA ILE A 351 -17.68 -8.60 -1.74
C ILE A 351 -17.60 -7.20 -2.35
N SER A 352 -17.18 -7.07 -3.61
CA SER A 352 -17.10 -5.76 -4.29
C SER A 352 -18.46 -5.06 -4.46
N LYS A 353 -19.55 -5.83 -4.51
CA LYS A 353 -20.93 -5.33 -4.70
C LYS A 353 -21.61 -4.93 -3.39
N GLU A 354 -21.12 -5.42 -2.26
CA GLU A 354 -21.76 -5.20 -0.97
C GLU A 354 -21.57 -3.76 -0.50
N ALA A 355 -22.60 -2.93 -0.70
CA ALA A 355 -22.55 -1.49 -0.39
C ALA A 355 -22.37 -1.19 1.11
N GLN A 356 -22.74 -2.12 1.99
CA GLN A 356 -22.59 -2.01 3.44
C GLN A 356 -21.16 -2.26 3.92
N SER A 357 -20.32 -2.90 3.10
CA SER A 357 -18.93 -3.18 3.45
C SER A 357 -18.05 -1.93 3.29
N PHE A 358 -16.99 -1.85 4.10
CA PHE A 358 -16.03 -0.76 4.02
C PHE A 358 -15.37 -0.69 2.63
N LEU A 359 -15.23 0.52 2.08
CA LEU A 359 -14.66 0.75 0.75
C LEU A 359 -13.29 0.08 0.57
N VAL A 360 -12.45 0.07 1.61
CA VAL A 360 -11.13 -0.57 1.59
C VAL A 360 -11.22 -2.04 1.20
N PHE A 361 -12.18 -2.79 1.78
CA PHE A 361 -12.35 -4.21 1.49
C PHE A 361 -12.94 -4.47 0.10
N ARG A 362 -13.83 -3.59 -0.37
CA ARG A 362 -14.39 -3.64 -1.72
C ARG A 362 -13.31 -3.43 -2.78
N LEU A 363 -12.42 -2.46 -2.56
CA LEU A 363 -11.26 -2.22 -3.42
C LEU A 363 -10.28 -3.38 -3.36
N LEU A 364 -9.96 -3.87 -2.15
CA LEU A 364 -9.06 -5.01 -1.95
C LEU A 364 -9.53 -6.26 -2.70
N ALA A 365 -10.83 -6.56 -2.68
CA ALA A 365 -11.39 -7.67 -3.43
C ALA A 365 -11.17 -7.56 -4.95
N LEU A 366 -11.31 -6.35 -5.51
CA LEU A 366 -11.01 -6.09 -6.93
C LEU A 366 -9.51 -6.17 -7.23
N HIS A 367 -8.64 -5.73 -6.31
CA HIS A 367 -7.19 -5.90 -6.44
C HIS A 367 -6.78 -7.37 -6.43
N TRP A 368 -7.35 -8.19 -5.55
CA TRP A 368 -7.12 -9.63 -5.54
C TRP A 368 -7.58 -10.29 -6.82
N LEU A 369 -8.72 -9.86 -7.36
CA LEU A 369 -9.22 -10.35 -8.64
C LEU A 369 -8.29 -9.98 -9.81
N LEU A 370 -7.77 -8.75 -9.84
CA LEU A 370 -6.77 -8.33 -10.83
C LEU A 370 -5.52 -9.23 -10.78
N GLY A 371 -5.02 -9.53 -9.58
CA GLY A 371 -3.89 -10.42 -9.39
C GLY A 371 -4.20 -11.86 -9.82
N LEU A 372 -5.39 -12.38 -9.49
CA LEU A 372 -5.82 -13.72 -9.91
C LEU A 372 -5.87 -13.84 -11.43
N ASN A 373 -6.34 -12.80 -12.13
CA ASN A 373 -6.31 -12.76 -13.59
C ASN A 373 -4.88 -12.85 -14.15
N GLN A 374 -3.96 -12.04 -13.63
CA GLN A 374 -2.57 -12.07 -14.07
C GLN A 374 -1.93 -13.44 -13.87
N LEU A 375 -2.24 -14.13 -12.76
CA LEU A 375 -1.74 -15.47 -12.47
C LEU A 375 -2.31 -16.52 -13.43
N VAL A 376 -3.63 -16.47 -13.71
CA VAL A 376 -4.28 -17.37 -14.67
C VAL A 376 -3.74 -17.14 -16.09
N LEU A 377 -3.48 -15.90 -16.49
CA LEU A 377 -2.90 -15.57 -17.79
C LEU A 377 -1.40 -15.93 -17.90
N SER A 378 -0.66 -15.85 -16.79
CA SER A 378 0.80 -16.13 -16.73
C SER A 378 1.13 -17.62 -16.56
N GLY A 379 0.14 -18.48 -16.29
CA GLY A 379 0.30 -19.92 -16.13
C GLY A 379 0.93 -20.59 -17.36
N LYS A 380 2.26 -20.67 -17.37
CA LYS A 380 3.09 -21.39 -18.33
C LYS A 380 2.75 -22.88 -18.28
N GLY A 381 1.83 -23.36 -19.11
CA GLY A 381 1.65 -24.81 -19.22
C GLY A 381 0.58 -25.28 -20.18
N ASP A 382 -0.65 -24.79 -20.03
CA ASP A 382 -1.78 -25.37 -20.75
C ASP A 382 -2.59 -24.32 -21.50
N LYS A 383 -2.38 -24.28 -22.82
CA LYS A 383 -3.25 -23.59 -23.80
C LYS A 383 -4.71 -24.09 -23.78
N LYS A 384 -5.08 -25.00 -22.86
CA LYS A 384 -6.42 -25.58 -22.69
C LYS A 384 -7.10 -25.22 -21.37
N LYS A 385 -6.41 -24.59 -20.40
CA LYS A 385 -7.07 -24.08 -19.20
C LYS A 385 -7.80 -22.79 -19.55
N LYS A 386 -9.03 -22.96 -20.02
CA LYS A 386 -9.94 -21.88 -20.39
C LYS A 386 -10.01 -20.89 -19.22
N PRO A 387 -9.98 -19.57 -19.47
CA PRO A 387 -10.30 -18.58 -18.45
C PRO A 387 -11.81 -18.63 -18.18
N MET A 388 -12.28 -19.71 -17.53
CA MET A 388 -13.69 -19.96 -17.22
C MET A 388 -14.24 -18.94 -16.22
N ALA A 389 -13.34 -18.29 -15.46
CA ALA A 389 -13.63 -17.13 -14.65
C ALA A 389 -14.33 -16.03 -15.46
N PHE A 390 -13.96 -15.80 -16.73
CA PHE A 390 -14.43 -14.65 -17.50
C PHE A 390 -15.84 -14.79 -18.10
N ASP A 391 -16.27 -16.01 -18.42
CA ASP A 391 -17.60 -16.25 -19.02
C ASP A 391 -18.74 -15.98 -17.98
N LEU A 392 -18.46 -16.09 -16.68
CA LEU A 392 -19.37 -15.71 -15.58
C LEU A 392 -19.29 -14.22 -15.19
N MET A 393 -18.21 -13.55 -15.58
CA MET A 393 -17.85 -12.21 -15.09
C MET A 393 -18.40 -11.06 -15.94
N GLY A 394 -18.55 -11.26 -17.25
CA GLY A 394 -18.83 -10.20 -18.22
C GLY A 394 -20.08 -9.36 -17.97
N LEU A 395 -21.01 -9.83 -17.14
CA LEU A 395 -22.28 -9.14 -16.85
C LEU A 395 -22.41 -8.63 -15.41
N SER A 396 -21.47 -8.97 -14.52
CA SER A 396 -21.61 -8.69 -13.09
C SER A 396 -20.60 -7.67 -12.55
N PHE A 397 -19.72 -7.10 -13.39
CA PHE A 397 -18.72 -6.10 -13.00
C PHE A 397 -19.15 -4.63 -13.11
N TYR A 398 -20.36 -4.35 -13.56
CA TYR A 398 -20.79 -2.97 -13.76
C TYR A 398 -20.68 -2.14 -12.48
N PRO A 399 -20.15 -0.90 -12.58
CA PRO A 399 -20.19 0.01 -11.46
C PRO A 399 -21.63 0.39 -11.12
N ASN A 400 -22.00 0.26 -9.86
CA ASN A 400 -23.32 0.65 -9.38
C ASN A 400 -23.39 2.18 -9.21
N VAL A 401 -24.62 2.74 -9.24
CA VAL A 401 -24.85 4.18 -9.07
C VAL A 401 -24.20 4.71 -7.78
N PHE A 402 -24.34 3.96 -6.68
CA PHE A 402 -23.83 4.29 -5.35
C PHE A 402 -22.36 3.92 -5.12
N ASP A 403 -21.66 3.40 -6.12
CA ASP A 403 -20.25 3.09 -5.96
C ASP A 403 -19.43 4.38 -5.86
N PRO A 404 -18.50 4.49 -4.88
CA PRO A 404 -17.54 5.60 -4.85
C PRO A 404 -16.70 5.62 -6.13
N LEU A 405 -16.26 6.81 -6.55
CA LEU A 405 -15.55 7.00 -7.81
C LEU A 405 -14.30 6.11 -7.95
N ALA A 406 -13.55 5.89 -6.86
CA ALA A 406 -12.40 4.99 -6.85
C ALA A 406 -12.78 3.55 -7.21
N LEU A 407 -13.93 3.07 -6.73
CA LEU A 407 -14.43 1.74 -7.03
C LEU A 407 -14.94 1.65 -8.47
N LYS A 408 -15.61 2.70 -8.97
CA LYS A 408 -16.00 2.79 -10.38
C LYS A 408 -14.79 2.72 -11.30
N ALA A 409 -13.73 3.46 -10.99
CA ALA A 409 -12.49 3.47 -11.77
C ALA A 409 -11.87 2.07 -11.86
N LEU A 410 -11.76 1.34 -10.74
CA LEU A 410 -11.15 0.02 -10.71
C LEU A 410 -12.02 -1.05 -11.40
N LYS A 411 -13.35 -0.96 -11.30
CA LYS A 411 -14.28 -1.80 -12.06
C LYS A 411 -14.18 -1.56 -13.56
N LEU A 412 -14.04 -0.30 -13.99
CA LEU A 412 -13.82 0.03 -15.41
C LEU A 412 -12.49 -0.50 -15.92
N ASP A 413 -11.42 -0.44 -15.12
CA ASP A 413 -10.13 -1.05 -15.48
C ASP A 413 -10.25 -2.57 -15.65
N LEU A 414 -10.98 -3.23 -14.75
CA LEU A 414 -11.25 -4.67 -14.83
C LEU A 414 -12.08 -5.03 -16.07
N LEU A 415 -13.12 -4.25 -16.38
CA LEU A 415 -13.91 -4.43 -17.59
C LEU A 415 -13.04 -4.29 -18.84
N ALA A 416 -12.14 -3.31 -18.89
CA ALA A 416 -11.20 -3.15 -20.00
C ALA A 416 -10.27 -4.38 -20.17
N LEU A 417 -9.84 -5.01 -19.07
CA LEU A 417 -9.03 -6.24 -19.12
C LEU A 417 -9.86 -7.48 -19.53
N CYS A 418 -11.11 -7.61 -19.08
CA CYS A 418 -12.01 -8.68 -19.51
C CYS A 418 -12.24 -8.66 -21.02
N MET A 419 -12.22 -7.48 -21.62
CA MET A 419 -12.45 -7.30 -23.06
C MET A 419 -11.28 -7.80 -23.90
N GLU A 420 -10.05 -7.73 -23.39
CA GLU A 420 -8.86 -8.31 -24.04
C GLU A 420 -8.99 -9.84 -24.16
N SER A 421 -9.43 -10.51 -23.09
CA SER A 421 -9.63 -11.97 -23.11
C SER A 421 -10.82 -12.39 -23.98
N LEU A 422 -11.86 -11.56 -24.10
CA LEU A 422 -13.01 -11.82 -24.97
C LEU A 422 -12.66 -11.68 -26.46
N LYS A 423 -11.83 -10.70 -26.84
CA LYS A 423 -11.36 -10.50 -28.23
C LYS A 423 -10.62 -11.73 -28.79
N SER A 424 -9.98 -12.52 -27.93
CA SER A 424 -9.32 -13.78 -28.33
C SER A 424 -10.30 -14.93 -28.66
N LYS A 425 -11.61 -14.78 -28.35
CA LYS A 425 -12.59 -15.87 -28.38
C LYS A 425 -13.64 -15.82 -29.51
N SER A 426 -13.76 -14.77 -30.33
CA SER A 426 -14.88 -14.69 -31.28
C SER A 426 -14.55 -14.29 -32.71
N ASP A 427 -14.64 -15.28 -33.59
CA ASP A 427 -15.27 -15.13 -34.90
C ASP A 427 -16.79 -14.93 -34.72
N SER A 428 -17.30 -13.82 -35.29
CA SER A 428 -18.64 -13.62 -35.87
C SER A 428 -19.93 -13.34 -35.04
N GLU A 429 -20.09 -13.62 -33.73
CA GLU A 429 -21.40 -13.36 -33.07
C GLU A 429 -21.38 -12.51 -31.78
N MET A 430 -20.21 -12.14 -31.24
CA MET A 430 -20.11 -11.52 -29.90
C MET A 430 -19.78 -10.01 -29.88
N GLY A 431 -19.69 -9.36 -31.05
CA GLY A 431 -19.36 -7.94 -31.20
C GLY A 431 -20.35 -6.99 -30.53
N ASP A 432 -21.66 -7.28 -30.62
CA ASP A 432 -22.71 -6.45 -30.01
C ASP A 432 -22.66 -6.47 -28.47
N SER A 433 -22.14 -7.54 -27.87
CA SER A 433 -22.01 -7.64 -26.41
C SER A 433 -20.87 -6.77 -25.86
N VAL A 434 -19.81 -6.61 -26.66
CA VAL A 434 -18.58 -5.88 -26.35
C VAL A 434 -18.85 -4.36 -26.36
N GLU A 435 -19.56 -3.87 -27.37
CA GLU A 435 -19.98 -2.47 -27.45
C GLU A 435 -20.89 -2.08 -26.29
N LYS A 436 -21.89 -2.92 -26.00
CA LYS A 436 -22.80 -2.71 -24.87
C LYS A 436 -22.07 -2.63 -23.54
N VAL A 437 -21.04 -3.45 -23.31
CA VAL A 437 -20.22 -3.40 -22.08
C VAL A 437 -19.46 -2.09 -21.94
N PHE A 438 -18.92 -1.58 -23.04
CA PHE A 438 -18.24 -0.29 -23.07
C PHE A 438 -19.23 0.85 -22.79
N GLU A 439 -20.35 0.90 -23.51
CA GLU A 439 -21.35 1.96 -23.36
C GLU A 439 -21.98 1.96 -21.95
N ASP A 440 -22.47 0.81 -21.48
CA ASP A 440 -23.06 0.65 -20.15
C ASP A 440 -22.05 0.94 -19.03
N GLY A 441 -20.78 0.62 -19.24
CA GLY A 441 -19.69 0.96 -18.32
C GLY A 441 -19.51 2.47 -18.17
N ILE A 442 -19.47 3.20 -19.29
CA ILE A 442 -19.26 4.66 -19.32
C ILE A 442 -20.46 5.43 -18.76
N VAL A 443 -21.69 4.89 -18.86
CA VAL A 443 -22.89 5.47 -18.24
C VAL A 443 -22.69 5.73 -16.74
N SER A 444 -21.94 4.86 -16.05
CA SER A 444 -21.69 4.97 -14.60
C SER A 444 -20.87 6.20 -14.16
N VAL A 445 -20.13 6.83 -15.09
CA VAL A 445 -19.30 8.04 -14.86
C VAL A 445 -19.84 9.23 -15.67
N SER A 446 -20.98 9.11 -16.36
CA SER A 446 -21.57 10.12 -17.28
C SER A 446 -21.61 11.58 -16.81
N ALA A 447 -21.50 11.85 -15.51
CA ALA A 447 -21.27 13.18 -14.96
C ALA A 447 -20.06 13.91 -15.58
N TYR A 448 -19.07 13.19 -16.12
CA TYR A 448 -17.92 13.79 -16.83
C TYR A 448 -18.32 14.74 -17.98
N LYS A 449 -19.51 14.53 -18.58
CA LYS A 449 -20.03 15.38 -19.66
C LYS A 449 -20.30 16.83 -19.21
N TRP A 450 -20.61 17.02 -17.93
CA TRP A 450 -21.08 18.30 -17.38
C TRP A 450 -20.11 18.93 -16.37
N LEU A 451 -19.17 18.14 -15.85
CA LEU A 451 -18.23 18.56 -14.83
C LEU A 451 -17.02 19.30 -15.44
N PRO A 452 -16.32 20.14 -14.64
CA PRO A 452 -15.17 20.88 -15.15
C PRO A 452 -13.99 19.94 -15.51
N PRO A 453 -13.08 20.40 -16.39
CA PRO A 453 -11.87 19.66 -16.82
C PRO A 453 -11.02 19.07 -15.69
N ARG A 454 -11.02 19.70 -14.52
CA ARG A 454 -10.22 19.30 -13.35
C ARG A 454 -10.95 18.34 -12.41
N SER A 455 -12.18 17.94 -12.74
CA SER A 455 -12.95 16.99 -11.93
C SER A 455 -12.34 15.59 -11.99
N THR A 456 -12.42 14.88 -10.87
CA THR A 456 -11.91 13.51 -10.77
C THR A 456 -12.71 12.56 -11.65
N GLU A 457 -14.01 12.81 -11.84
CA GLU A 457 -14.90 12.05 -12.71
C GLU A 457 -14.46 12.13 -14.17
N THR A 458 -14.09 13.33 -14.64
CA THR A 458 -13.54 13.51 -15.99
C THR A 458 -12.23 12.77 -16.16
N ALA A 459 -11.33 12.86 -15.17
CA ALA A 459 -10.07 12.11 -15.21
C ALA A 459 -10.30 10.59 -15.28
N VAL A 460 -11.27 10.06 -14.53
CA VAL A 460 -11.62 8.62 -14.54
C VAL A 460 -12.22 8.21 -15.87
N ALA A 461 -13.14 8.99 -16.45
CA ALA A 461 -13.73 8.70 -17.75
C ALA A 461 -12.67 8.65 -18.87
N PHE A 462 -11.80 9.66 -18.96
CA PHE A 462 -10.74 9.70 -19.97
C PHE A 462 -9.66 8.62 -19.75
N ARG A 463 -9.41 8.23 -18.50
CA ARG A 463 -8.57 7.06 -18.19
C ARG A 463 -9.22 5.77 -18.67
N ALA A 464 -10.52 5.61 -18.45
CA ALA A 464 -11.28 4.46 -18.94
C ALA A 464 -11.26 4.40 -20.47
N PHE A 465 -11.55 5.50 -21.18
CA PHE A 465 -11.43 5.60 -22.63
C PHE A 465 -10.08 5.10 -23.15
N HIS A 466 -9.00 5.60 -22.55
CA HIS A 466 -7.65 5.19 -22.91
C HIS A 466 -7.43 3.68 -22.67
N LYS A 467 -7.90 3.14 -21.55
CA LYS A 467 -7.77 1.72 -21.20
C LYS A 467 -8.61 0.81 -22.09
N PHE A 468 -9.83 1.19 -22.47
CA PHE A 468 -10.66 0.41 -23.40
C PHE A 468 -10.07 0.39 -24.83
N LEU A 469 -9.47 1.49 -25.28
CA LEU A 469 -8.81 1.54 -26.59
C LEU A 469 -7.49 0.76 -26.63
N ILE A 470 -6.61 1.00 -25.65
CA ILE A 470 -5.24 0.46 -25.66
C ILE A 470 -5.16 -0.91 -24.97
N GLY A 471 -6.10 -1.26 -24.11
CA GLY A 471 -6.09 -2.51 -23.34
C GLY A 471 -5.99 -3.77 -24.21
N GLY A 472 -6.49 -3.74 -25.45
CA GLY A 472 -6.36 -4.84 -26.40
C GLY A 472 -5.11 -4.82 -27.28
N SER A 473 -4.24 -3.81 -27.16
CA SER A 473 -3.02 -3.62 -27.93
C SER A 473 -1.82 -3.68 -26.98
N SER A 474 -1.41 -4.89 -26.59
CA SER A 474 -0.20 -5.03 -25.77
C SER A 474 1.02 -4.48 -26.52
N HIS A 475 1.96 -3.84 -25.81
CA HIS A 475 3.23 -3.42 -26.42
C HIS A 475 4.12 -4.60 -26.87
N PHE A 476 3.71 -5.84 -26.63
CA PHE A 476 4.41 -7.05 -27.07
C PHE A 476 4.01 -7.49 -28.49
N ASP A 477 2.82 -7.10 -28.96
CA ASP A 477 2.38 -7.42 -30.32
C ASP A 477 3.02 -6.45 -31.32
N THR A 478 3.77 -6.99 -32.27
CA THR A 478 4.37 -6.26 -33.40
C THR A 478 3.51 -6.33 -34.65
N ASP A 479 2.37 -7.00 -34.60
CA ASP A 479 1.56 -7.29 -35.78
C ASP A 479 0.69 -6.10 -36.21
N PRO A 480 0.87 -5.59 -37.44
CA PRO A 480 0.11 -4.45 -37.99
C PRO A 480 -1.36 -4.77 -38.32
N SER A 481 -1.80 -6.02 -38.14
CA SER A 481 -3.21 -6.43 -38.28
C SER A 481 -4.06 -6.09 -37.05
N THR A 482 -3.44 -5.99 -35.88
CA THR A 482 -4.10 -5.57 -34.64
C THR A 482 -4.47 -4.08 -34.65
N THR A 483 -3.74 -3.27 -35.43
CA THR A 483 -3.99 -1.83 -35.54
C THR A 483 -5.18 -1.54 -36.46
N THR A 484 -5.30 -2.22 -37.60
CA THR A 484 -6.45 -2.07 -38.51
C THR A 484 -7.76 -2.54 -37.87
N THR A 485 -7.72 -3.66 -37.13
CA THR A 485 -8.90 -4.19 -36.42
C THR A 485 -9.39 -3.28 -35.30
N ILE A 486 -8.49 -2.52 -34.65
CA ILE A 486 -8.90 -1.51 -33.65
C ILE A 486 -9.49 -0.27 -34.33
N MET A 487 -8.98 0.16 -35.49
CA MET A 487 -9.59 1.27 -36.27
C MET A 487 -11.04 0.99 -36.67
N GLU A 488 -11.31 -0.25 -37.04
CA GLU A 488 -12.64 -0.70 -37.47
C GLU A 488 -13.52 -1.16 -36.29
N SER A 489 -13.00 -1.07 -35.06
CA SER A 489 -13.76 -1.49 -33.88
C SER A 489 -14.91 -0.53 -33.59
N THR A 490 -16.08 -1.09 -33.27
CA THR A 490 -17.26 -0.33 -32.87
C THR A 490 -16.97 0.57 -31.67
N ILE A 491 -16.16 0.11 -30.70
CA ILE A 491 -15.72 0.90 -29.55
C ILE A 491 -15.03 2.22 -29.98
N PHE A 492 -14.14 2.16 -30.98
CA PHE A 492 -13.46 3.36 -31.45
C PHE A 492 -14.44 4.33 -32.13
N HIS A 493 -15.38 3.81 -32.93
CA HIS A 493 -16.43 4.62 -33.54
C HIS A 493 -17.39 5.25 -32.52
N SER A 494 -17.83 4.50 -31.50
CA SER A 494 -18.70 5.04 -30.43
C SER A 494 -17.94 6.09 -29.61
N LEU A 495 -16.64 5.90 -29.36
CA LEU A 495 -15.79 6.89 -28.71
C LEU A 495 -15.60 8.15 -29.55
N GLN A 496 -15.41 8.02 -30.87
CA GLN A 496 -15.37 9.16 -31.79
C GLN A 496 -16.65 9.99 -31.69
N GLY A 497 -17.82 9.33 -31.73
CA GLY A 497 -19.12 9.97 -31.56
C GLY A 497 -19.24 10.70 -30.22
N MET A 498 -18.92 10.02 -29.11
CA MET A 498 -18.97 10.61 -27.76
C MET A 498 -18.05 11.82 -27.60
N LEU A 499 -16.83 11.77 -28.15
CA LEU A 499 -15.90 12.90 -28.11
C LEU A 499 -16.44 14.09 -28.92
N LEU A 500 -16.97 13.84 -30.12
CA LEU A 500 -17.57 14.88 -30.96
C LEU A 500 -18.75 15.56 -30.29
N ASP A 501 -19.68 14.78 -29.73
CA ASP A 501 -20.86 15.30 -29.03
C ASP A 501 -20.44 16.14 -27.83
N MET A 502 -19.47 15.69 -27.03
CA MET A 502 -18.93 16.47 -25.93
C MET A 502 -18.30 17.80 -26.36
N MET A 503 -17.58 17.83 -27.49
CA MET A 503 -16.98 19.06 -27.99
C MET A 503 -18.03 20.06 -28.45
N LEU A 504 -19.14 19.58 -29.01
CA LEU A 504 -20.27 20.41 -29.44
C LEU A 504 -21.10 20.92 -28.24
N GLU A 505 -21.34 20.08 -27.24
CA GLU A 505 -22.13 20.42 -26.04
C GLU A 505 -21.35 21.28 -25.03
N CYS A 506 -20.06 20.96 -24.79
CA CYS A 506 -19.24 21.58 -23.75
C CYS A 506 -17.80 21.87 -24.23
N GLN A 507 -17.62 22.98 -24.94
CA GLN A 507 -16.30 23.41 -25.46
C GLN A 507 -15.19 23.57 -24.38
N LYS A 508 -15.56 23.75 -23.10
CA LYS A 508 -14.59 23.82 -21.99
C LYS A 508 -13.79 22.52 -21.79
N LEU A 509 -14.29 21.38 -22.25
CA LEU A 509 -13.63 20.07 -22.14
C LEU A 509 -12.62 19.83 -23.28
N VAL A 510 -12.60 20.67 -24.33
CA VAL A 510 -11.70 20.51 -25.49
C VAL A 510 -10.22 20.37 -25.09
N PRO A 511 -9.66 21.13 -24.13
CA PRO A 511 -8.28 20.93 -23.68
C PRO A 511 -7.99 19.54 -23.10
N VAL A 512 -8.98 18.89 -22.46
CA VAL A 512 -8.84 17.52 -21.93
C VAL A 512 -8.82 16.51 -23.06
N ILE A 513 -9.66 16.72 -24.09
CA ILE A 513 -9.68 15.89 -25.30
C ILE A 513 -8.36 16.02 -26.05
N VAL A 514 -7.80 17.23 -26.15
CA VAL A 514 -6.47 17.45 -26.72
C VAL A 514 -5.40 16.72 -25.90
N ALA A 515 -5.39 16.83 -24.57
CA ALA A 515 -4.45 16.10 -23.72
C ALA A 515 -4.57 14.56 -23.85
N PHE A 516 -5.77 14.06 -24.12
CA PHE A 516 -6.01 12.66 -24.42
C PHE A 516 -5.43 12.25 -25.78
N VAL A 517 -5.64 13.05 -26.82
CA VAL A 517 -5.04 12.85 -28.15
C VAL A 517 -3.52 12.92 -28.07
N ASP A 518 -2.96 13.90 -27.36
CA ASP A 518 -1.52 14.07 -27.16
C ASP A 518 -0.88 12.84 -26.52
N ARG A 519 -1.58 12.18 -25.59
CA ARG A 519 -1.12 10.93 -24.98
C ARG A 519 -1.07 9.78 -25.99
N LEU A 520 -1.99 9.74 -26.94
CA LEU A 520 -1.98 8.75 -28.03
C LEU A 520 -0.86 9.04 -29.03
N LEU A 521 -0.71 10.31 -29.44
CA LEU A 521 0.35 10.78 -30.35
C LEU A 521 1.76 10.58 -29.77
N GLY A 522 1.94 10.77 -28.46
CA GLY A 522 3.21 10.54 -27.77
C GLY A 522 3.66 9.08 -27.74
N CYS A 523 2.79 8.13 -28.10
CA CYS A 523 3.11 6.72 -28.18
C CYS A 523 3.31 6.27 -29.64
N GLN A 524 4.51 5.78 -29.98
CA GLN A 524 4.83 5.32 -31.34
C GLN A 524 3.87 4.25 -31.87
N LYS A 525 3.33 3.37 -31.00
CA LYS A 525 2.38 2.33 -31.39
C LYS A 525 0.95 2.83 -31.58
N HIS A 526 0.56 3.91 -30.90
CA HIS A 526 -0.83 4.41 -30.88
C HIS A 526 -1.01 5.76 -31.57
N CYS A 527 0.06 6.32 -32.15
CA CYS A 527 0.04 7.61 -32.83
C CYS A 527 -1.07 7.70 -33.90
N TRP A 528 -1.25 6.64 -34.67
CA TRP A 528 -2.29 6.55 -35.70
C TRP A 528 -3.72 6.69 -35.16
N LEU A 529 -4.00 6.28 -33.90
CA LEU A 529 -5.31 6.53 -33.26
C LEU A 529 -5.51 8.01 -33.02
N GLY A 530 -4.48 8.69 -32.54
CA GLY A 530 -4.48 10.14 -32.35
C GLY A 530 -4.69 10.88 -33.67
N GLU A 531 -3.96 10.50 -34.73
CA GLU A 531 -4.11 11.08 -36.07
C GLU A 531 -5.53 10.88 -36.63
N ARG A 532 -6.09 9.67 -36.48
CA ARG A 532 -7.45 9.36 -36.95
C ARG A 532 -8.51 10.16 -36.19
N LEU A 533 -8.33 10.37 -34.88
CA LEU A 533 -9.20 11.24 -34.09
C LEU A 533 -9.14 12.69 -34.59
N LEU A 534 -7.93 13.22 -34.85
CA LEU A 534 -7.77 14.57 -35.39
C LEU A 534 -8.42 14.72 -36.77
N GLN A 535 -8.28 13.74 -37.67
CA GLN A 535 -8.98 13.72 -38.97
C GLN A 535 -10.50 13.77 -38.79
N THR A 536 -11.02 13.00 -37.83
CA THR A 536 -12.45 12.96 -37.53
C THR A 536 -12.96 14.31 -37.00
N PHE A 537 -12.14 15.01 -36.21
CA PHE A 537 -12.46 16.36 -35.73
C PHE A 537 -12.42 17.39 -36.87
N ASP A 538 -11.45 17.31 -37.79
CA ASP A 538 -11.42 18.17 -38.98
C ASP A 538 -12.67 17.97 -39.87
N GLU A 539 -13.09 16.72 -40.08
CA GLU A 539 -14.21 16.37 -40.96
C GLU A 539 -15.57 16.67 -40.34
N ASN A 540 -15.79 16.32 -39.07
CA ASN A 540 -17.12 16.29 -38.47
C ASN A 540 -17.37 17.38 -37.42
N PHE A 541 -16.32 17.88 -36.76
CA PHE A 541 -16.46 18.95 -35.77
C PHE A 541 -16.38 20.32 -36.42
N LEU A 542 -15.31 20.64 -37.15
CA LEU A 542 -15.09 21.99 -37.71
C LEU A 542 -16.30 22.56 -38.48
N PRO A 543 -17.03 21.79 -39.31
CA PRO A 543 -18.19 22.33 -40.02
C PRO A 543 -19.39 22.67 -39.13
N LYS A 544 -19.49 22.05 -37.95
CA LYS A 544 -20.63 22.17 -37.02
C LYS A 544 -20.39 23.17 -35.88
N VAL A 545 -19.20 23.77 -35.81
CA VAL A 545 -18.84 24.72 -34.75
C VAL A 545 -19.62 26.02 -34.90
N VAL A 546 -20.30 26.43 -33.82
CA VAL A 546 -20.97 27.73 -33.73
C VAL A 546 -19.93 28.82 -33.49
N MET A 547 -20.00 29.89 -34.29
CA MET A 547 -19.09 31.04 -34.19
C MET A 547 -19.46 31.89 -32.98
N ASP A 548 -18.80 31.66 -31.85
CA ASP A 548 -19.01 32.39 -30.61
C ASP A 548 -17.69 32.71 -29.89
N TYR A 549 -17.78 33.42 -28.76
CA TYR A 549 -16.60 33.72 -27.95
C TYR A 549 -16.02 32.51 -27.22
N LYS A 550 -16.77 31.41 -27.08
CA LYS A 550 -16.34 30.18 -26.40
C LYS A 550 -15.38 29.38 -27.27
N LEU A 551 -15.35 29.64 -28.58
CA LEU A 551 -14.34 29.12 -29.52
C LEU A 551 -12.89 29.28 -29.04
N ALA A 552 -12.63 30.27 -28.18
CA ALA A 552 -11.35 30.46 -27.51
C ALA A 552 -10.82 29.20 -26.78
N SER A 553 -11.70 28.29 -26.36
CA SER A 553 -11.38 27.02 -25.72
C SER A 553 -11.00 25.90 -26.70
N CYS A 554 -11.31 26.06 -27.99
CA CYS A 554 -10.99 25.13 -29.06
C CYS A 554 -9.62 25.38 -29.71
N PHE A 555 -8.97 26.51 -29.43
CA PHE A 555 -7.66 26.83 -30.02
C PHE A 555 -6.57 25.78 -29.78
N PRO A 556 -6.46 25.13 -28.61
CA PRO A 556 -5.50 24.03 -28.42
C PRO A 556 -5.71 22.88 -29.40
N LEU A 557 -6.96 22.61 -29.81
CA LEU A 557 -7.25 21.62 -30.84
C LEU A 557 -6.83 22.11 -32.22
N PHE A 558 -7.08 23.39 -32.53
CA PHE A 558 -6.68 23.98 -33.81
C PHE A 558 -5.18 23.99 -33.99
N ASP A 559 -4.42 24.29 -32.93
CA ASP A 559 -2.96 24.18 -32.93
C ASP A 559 -2.52 22.75 -33.26
N ARG A 560 -3.12 21.73 -32.64
CA ARG A 560 -2.80 20.32 -32.93
C ARG A 560 -3.19 19.85 -34.33
N ILE A 561 -4.32 20.33 -34.87
CA ILE A 561 -4.69 20.05 -36.27
C ILE A 561 -3.69 20.72 -37.22
N ALA A 562 -3.25 21.94 -36.91
CA ALA A 562 -2.28 22.69 -37.70
C ALA A 562 -0.85 22.13 -37.65
N GLU A 563 -0.49 21.42 -36.57
CA GLU A 563 0.79 20.73 -36.41
C GLU A 563 0.84 19.40 -37.19
N ASN A 564 -0.32 18.83 -37.53
CA ASN A 564 -0.41 17.50 -38.14
C ASN A 564 -0.31 17.56 -39.67
N ASP A 565 0.79 17.05 -40.23
CA ASP A 565 1.06 17.08 -41.68
C ASP A 565 0.07 16.27 -42.54
N THR A 566 -0.65 15.32 -41.95
CA THR A 566 -1.57 14.43 -42.69
C THR A 566 -2.92 15.09 -42.99
N ILE A 567 -3.31 16.12 -42.24
CA ILE A 567 -4.63 16.76 -42.33
C ILE A 567 -4.53 18.01 -43.22
N PRO A 568 -5.39 18.17 -44.23
CA PRO A 568 -5.37 19.37 -45.07
C PRO A 568 -5.88 20.59 -44.27
N PRO A 569 -5.08 21.67 -44.11
CA PRO A 569 -5.43 22.83 -43.28
C PRO A 569 -6.53 23.73 -43.89
N SER A 570 -7.09 23.35 -45.03
CA SER A 570 -8.04 24.16 -45.80
C SER A 570 -9.33 24.49 -45.05
N ARG A 571 -9.88 23.53 -44.29
CA ARG A 571 -11.12 23.70 -43.52
C ARG A 571 -10.91 24.57 -42.29
N LEU A 572 -9.81 24.32 -41.58
CA LEU A 572 -9.41 25.13 -40.44
C LEU A 572 -9.18 26.59 -40.83
N LEU A 573 -8.50 26.86 -41.95
CA LEU A 573 -8.32 28.22 -42.48
C LEU A 573 -9.65 28.91 -42.82
N GLU A 574 -10.60 28.20 -43.42
CA GLU A 574 -11.93 28.76 -43.68
C GLU A 574 -12.67 29.13 -42.40
N LEU A 575 -12.56 28.30 -41.35
CA LEU A 575 -13.12 28.60 -40.03
C LEU A 575 -12.45 29.84 -39.39
N LEU A 576 -11.13 29.94 -39.43
CA LEU A 576 -10.39 31.08 -38.87
C LEU A 576 -10.74 32.39 -39.60
N ILE A 577 -10.89 32.36 -40.93
CA ILE A 577 -11.36 33.53 -41.71
C ILE A 577 -12.75 33.95 -41.25
N LYS A 578 -13.71 33.00 -41.16
CA LYS A 578 -15.05 33.29 -40.67
C LYS A 578 -15.03 33.85 -39.24
N PHE A 579 -14.12 33.38 -38.39
CA PHE A 579 -13.99 33.86 -37.01
C PHE A 579 -13.47 35.28 -36.95
N MET A 580 -12.46 35.61 -37.76
CA MET A 580 -11.93 36.98 -37.83
C MET A 580 -12.98 37.96 -38.36
N VAL A 581 -13.77 37.57 -39.37
CA VAL A 581 -14.92 38.37 -39.84
C VAL A 581 -15.93 38.58 -38.72
N PHE A 582 -16.32 37.51 -38.01
CA PHE A 582 -17.23 37.60 -36.87
C PHE A 582 -16.74 38.55 -35.77
N LEU A 583 -15.44 38.50 -35.43
CA LEU A 583 -14.86 39.41 -34.44
C LEU A 583 -14.98 40.87 -34.89
N VAL A 584 -14.69 41.16 -36.16
CA VAL A 584 -14.81 42.52 -36.74
C VAL A 584 -16.26 43.00 -36.80
N GLU A 585 -17.21 42.14 -37.13
CA GLU A 585 -18.64 42.50 -37.20
C GLU A 585 -19.27 42.73 -35.82
N LYS A 586 -18.88 41.95 -34.80
CA LYS A 586 -19.44 42.05 -33.44
C LYS A 586 -18.78 43.13 -32.59
N HIS A 587 -17.52 43.45 -32.88
CA HIS A 587 -16.76 44.46 -32.18
C HIS A 587 -16.52 45.64 -33.10
N GLY A 588 -17.34 46.69 -32.94
CA GLY A 588 -17.04 47.98 -33.56
C GLY A 588 -15.71 48.56 -33.08
N PRO A 589 -15.23 49.65 -33.71
CA PRO A 589 -13.94 50.28 -33.38
C PRO A 589 -13.81 50.71 -31.90
N ASP A 590 -14.94 50.84 -31.19
CA ASP A 590 -15.01 51.35 -29.81
C ASP A 590 -15.06 50.26 -28.73
N THR A 591 -15.05 48.97 -29.08
CA THR A 591 -15.01 47.88 -28.08
C THR A 591 -13.58 47.55 -27.64
N GLY A 592 -13.32 47.66 -26.33
CA GLY A 592 -11.98 47.67 -25.75
C GLY A 592 -11.09 46.44 -26.00
N LEU A 593 -9.77 46.66 -25.90
CA LEU A 593 -8.63 45.76 -26.21
C LEU A 593 -8.76 44.26 -25.82
N LYS A 594 -9.55 43.91 -24.80
CA LYS A 594 -9.67 42.51 -24.32
C LYS A 594 -10.38 41.58 -25.32
N SER A 595 -11.31 42.08 -26.15
CA SER A 595 -11.99 41.28 -27.18
C SER A 595 -11.06 40.87 -28.33
N TRP A 596 -10.09 41.73 -28.65
CA TRP A 596 -9.15 41.58 -29.76
C TRP A 596 -7.97 40.65 -29.45
N SER A 597 -7.71 40.34 -28.17
CA SER A 597 -6.69 39.36 -27.72
C SER A 597 -6.83 37.95 -28.34
N LYS A 598 -8.00 37.62 -28.88
CA LYS A 598 -8.24 36.34 -29.60
C LYS A 598 -7.60 36.32 -30.99
N GLY A 599 -7.32 37.48 -31.59
CA GLY A 599 -6.59 37.59 -32.85
C GLY A 599 -5.16 37.05 -32.75
N SER A 600 -4.47 37.31 -31.64
CA SER A 600 -3.13 36.77 -31.39
C SER A 600 -3.11 35.23 -31.38
N LYS A 601 -4.18 34.59 -30.91
CA LYS A 601 -4.31 33.13 -30.96
C LYS A 601 -4.50 32.61 -32.39
N VAL A 602 -5.22 33.33 -33.24
CA VAL A 602 -5.38 32.99 -34.66
C VAL A 602 -4.03 33.07 -35.38
N LEU A 603 -3.24 34.12 -35.10
CA LEU A 603 -1.88 34.25 -35.63
C LEU A 603 -0.95 33.14 -35.13
N GLY A 604 -1.09 32.72 -33.87
CA GLY A 604 -0.40 31.55 -33.33
C GLY A 604 -0.64 30.29 -34.17
N VAL A 605 -1.91 29.97 -34.45
CA VAL A 605 -2.27 28.83 -35.31
C VAL A 605 -1.70 29.00 -36.73
N CYS A 606 -1.73 30.21 -37.29
CA CYS A 606 -1.16 30.50 -38.62
C CYS A 606 0.36 30.24 -38.66
N ARG A 607 1.09 30.63 -37.62
CA ARG A 607 2.53 30.33 -37.48
C ARG A 607 2.77 28.83 -37.40
N THR A 608 1.99 28.09 -36.60
CA THR A 608 2.08 26.63 -36.54
C THR A 608 1.88 26.02 -37.93
N MET A 609 0.85 26.46 -38.68
CA MET A 609 0.63 25.99 -40.04
C MET A 609 1.80 26.27 -40.99
N LEU A 610 2.41 27.45 -40.90
CA LEU A 610 3.57 27.82 -41.73
C LEU A 610 4.81 26.97 -41.44
N MET A 611 4.98 26.54 -40.18
CA MET A 611 6.14 25.73 -39.76
C MET A 611 6.02 24.27 -40.19
N HIS A 612 4.80 23.72 -40.22
CA HIS A 612 4.57 22.29 -40.46
C HIS A 612 4.14 22.00 -41.92
N HIS A 613 3.30 22.85 -42.52
CA HIS A 613 2.79 22.61 -43.88
C HIS A 613 3.56 23.38 -44.96
N HIS A 614 4.16 22.63 -45.90
CA HIS A 614 5.00 23.18 -46.98
C HIS A 614 4.25 23.39 -48.32
N SER A 615 2.91 23.41 -48.32
CA SER A 615 2.10 23.39 -49.54
C SER A 615 1.83 24.78 -50.11
N SER A 616 2.11 24.99 -51.41
CA SER A 616 1.83 26.23 -52.14
C SER A 616 0.34 26.65 -52.09
N ARG A 617 -0.58 25.70 -51.93
CA ARG A 617 -2.03 25.93 -51.87
C ARG A 617 -2.50 26.55 -50.55
N LEU A 618 -1.71 26.43 -49.48
CA LEU A 618 -1.98 27.02 -48.17
C LEU A 618 -1.75 28.54 -48.18
N PHE A 619 -0.68 28.99 -48.84
CA PHE A 619 -0.26 30.40 -48.84
C PHE A 619 -1.32 31.36 -49.37
N LEU A 620 -2.10 30.98 -50.39
CA LEU A 620 -3.13 31.87 -50.94
C LEU A 620 -4.26 32.16 -49.94
N ARG A 621 -4.66 31.17 -49.14
CA ARG A 621 -5.73 31.33 -48.15
C ARG A 621 -5.20 31.99 -46.88
N LEU A 622 -3.99 31.65 -46.48
CA LEU A 622 -3.31 32.26 -45.35
C LEU A 622 -3.03 33.76 -45.59
N SER A 623 -2.54 34.13 -46.77
CA SER A 623 -2.29 35.54 -47.11
C SER A 623 -3.57 36.38 -47.10
N ARG A 624 -4.70 35.81 -47.53
CA ARG A 624 -6.01 36.47 -47.42
C ARG A 624 -6.43 36.72 -45.97
N LEU A 625 -6.23 35.73 -45.10
CA LEU A 625 -6.51 35.85 -43.66
C LEU A 625 -5.63 36.92 -43.00
N LEU A 626 -4.32 36.90 -43.27
CA LEU A 626 -3.35 37.85 -42.72
C LEU A 626 -3.59 39.27 -43.26
N ALA A 627 -3.83 39.44 -44.56
CA ALA A 627 -4.19 40.73 -45.14
C ALA A 627 -5.49 41.31 -44.56
N PHE A 628 -6.52 40.47 -44.37
CA PHE A 628 -7.76 40.87 -43.70
C PHE A 628 -7.49 41.36 -42.26
N THR A 629 -6.64 40.64 -41.53
CA THR A 629 -6.24 41.00 -40.16
C THR A 629 -5.50 42.34 -40.13
N CYS A 630 -4.57 42.59 -41.07
CA CYS A 630 -3.83 43.85 -41.17
C CYS A 630 -4.71 45.08 -41.45
N LEU A 631 -5.81 44.88 -42.17
CA LEU A 631 -6.70 45.95 -42.64
C LEU A 631 -7.77 46.32 -41.62
N TYR A 632 -8.37 45.34 -40.94
CA TYR A 632 -9.60 45.55 -40.18
C TYR A 632 -9.44 45.42 -38.65
N PHE A 633 -8.31 44.91 -38.16
CA PHE A 633 -8.10 44.72 -36.72
C PHE A 633 -7.50 45.98 -36.07
N PRO A 634 -8.04 46.49 -34.95
CA PRO A 634 -7.57 47.74 -34.35
C PRO A 634 -6.31 47.57 -33.46
N ASP A 635 -6.02 46.35 -33.00
CA ASP A 635 -4.88 46.04 -32.15
C ASP A 635 -3.56 46.08 -32.94
N LEU A 636 -2.69 47.03 -32.61
CA LEU A 636 -1.43 47.27 -33.31
C LEU A 636 -0.46 46.08 -33.20
N GLU A 637 -0.43 45.38 -32.07
CA GLU A 637 0.42 44.19 -31.90
C GLU A 637 -0.02 43.06 -32.83
N VAL A 638 -1.33 42.87 -32.99
CA VAL A 638 -1.88 41.85 -33.90
C VAL A 638 -1.59 42.21 -35.35
N ARG A 639 -1.70 43.49 -35.73
CA ARG A 639 -1.38 43.94 -37.10
C ARG A 639 0.09 43.80 -37.44
N ASP A 640 0.99 44.16 -36.52
CA ASP A 640 2.43 44.10 -36.77
C ASP A 640 2.92 42.65 -36.81
N ASN A 641 2.37 41.76 -35.97
CA ASN A 641 2.62 40.32 -36.08
C ASN A 641 2.07 39.74 -37.39
N ALA A 642 0.85 40.12 -37.80
CA ALA A 642 0.27 39.67 -39.06
C ALA A 642 1.06 40.16 -40.28
N ARG A 643 1.65 41.36 -40.22
CA ARG A 643 2.56 41.90 -41.25
C ARG A 643 3.91 41.17 -41.29
N TYR A 644 4.39 40.71 -40.14
CA TYR A 644 5.62 39.94 -40.07
C TYR A 644 5.44 38.53 -40.65
N ASP A 645 4.26 37.93 -40.45
CA ASP A 645 3.93 36.59 -40.93
C ASP A 645 3.35 36.56 -42.37
N TYR A 646 3.03 37.73 -42.96
CA TYR A 646 2.55 37.93 -44.34
C TYR A 646 3.71 38.07 -45.32
#